data_AF-A0A329XLK2-F1
#
_entry.id   AF-A0A329XLK2-F1
#
_cell.length_a   1.000
_cell.length_b   1.000
_cell.length_c   1.000
_cell.angle_alpha   90.00
_cell.angle_beta   90.00
_cell.angle_gamma   90.00
#
_symmetry.space_group_name_H-M   'P 1'
#
loop_
_entity.id
_entity.type
_entity.pdbx_description
1 polymer ?
#
loop_
_entity_poly.entity_id
_entity_poly.type
_entity_poly.pdbx_seq_one_letter_code
_entity_poly.pdbx_strand_id
1 'polypeptide(L)'
;MKHMLRHAQRDGTRCARRYRPALSGLTALFLAASLAVCYLVAPAAQAVYAAPDGGSGRFESVIDWIDWTEASNVNVDNNGRMILPDGVNSTVWSTPSRIGDGLWRSSQCSISEVETHYEVTHEGVTETYDAGLVVGYDTGSWIGDGMARLYNDSTRYDNGVEIDPNYGVPGISYRNVNVRSGLPIGIANAQGGRYNESANAYFKIQCKTYIVESAVQPTKSEIADLPKTELPMEGFVYADAEGSNWKSGQYESETVAPIPMDGYGASDVKWRYLETARSQGCTVHSWVGQRDFPYPTGVKNGFQLRPATASGGEASECATRTTGSPSNYEGYGPSSILFMEKANGGYVELKGGGVSAIAFGVVTYLDYGDAPESYGSAASLFQPNWERGELGEDIAPSPAPVGAEGTWYDLSAAQEAGQAVRVSAPDIRLGNFTDPDIFQYYSENADLDDRYDSNVDFSPPDDEDALSIDPTAPVGSDNWDGIIRTAPGLEWTKHDIICHGEGNIVGWIDWNHNGTFDDAEASAPTVCPASGRASLTWTVPSDVVRSVDGETGSASSTFMRLRITGDRNPDGSLVVPRATGVTLSGEVEDYGKITVMVPTLELIKTVDNAYASEQVPGLSAEQWTVGANGTVALSGQGSTGGPRAVDQGSMTLYESSDDPQAVGYQAGQWECTETPGTDSETYSSTVSESTDGEATLTVRNQDRVTCTIANTTKPGTLTWNKVEVDGSTAIGGSQWTLSGPGVPDGTVITDCVGACAAGAYTDQDPAAGAFSLTGLRWGDYAIEEAVAPAGYRPVTGSFAFTRIEGSSVEGALIEAEGVVNGGVVNERLTGSVSWTKTDADNGEPLAGAAWGLTGPEVPEGTVVDDCVAEPCTPGAYRDEDPAAGSFKVGGLVWSEESYVLTEVAAPAGYQMDATPHAFVITTDSLDYAFAEPFENSKTSVPSLPLTGGLGSDWFLIGGGVLALVALIVGIVRRRRAQA
;
A
#
# COMPACT_ATOMS: atom_id res chain seq x y z
N MET A 1 -35.06 16.57 23.35
CA MET A 1 -35.10 16.94 24.80
C MET A 1 -34.90 18.45 24.93
N LYS A 2 -35.75 19.13 25.68
CA LYS A 2 -35.82 20.60 25.83
C LYS A 2 -34.83 21.13 26.88
N HIS A 3 -34.40 22.38 26.64
CA HIS A 3 -34.15 23.48 27.59
C HIS A 3 -32.74 23.81 28.13
N MET A 4 -32.42 25.10 27.91
CA MET A 4 -31.77 26.09 28.79
C MET A 4 -30.24 26.23 28.77
N LEU A 5 -29.75 27.39 28.31
CA LEU A 5 -29.24 28.47 29.19
C LEU A 5 -28.83 29.75 28.40
N ARG A 6 -29.38 30.90 28.81
CA ARG A 6 -28.94 32.26 28.47
C ARG A 6 -28.33 32.93 29.71
N HIS A 7 -27.31 33.75 29.46
CA HIS A 7 -26.85 34.97 30.16
C HIS A 7 -26.16 34.94 31.54
N ALA A 8 -24.91 35.42 31.53
CA ALA A 8 -24.29 36.45 32.41
C ALA A 8 -22.94 36.84 31.74
N GLN A 9 -22.33 38.02 31.78
CA GLN A 9 -22.54 39.28 32.50
C GLN A 9 -21.62 40.35 31.83
N ARG A 10 -22.11 41.59 31.70
CA ARG A 10 -21.32 42.81 31.46
C ARG A 10 -21.04 43.48 32.81
N ASP A 11 -19.84 44.03 33.00
CA ASP A 11 -19.53 45.34 33.64
C ASP A 11 -18.00 45.46 33.78
N GLY A 12 -17.33 46.40 33.09
CA GLY A 12 -16.96 47.74 33.60
C GLY A 12 -15.48 47.70 34.06
N THR A 13 -14.57 48.66 33.86
CA THR A 13 -14.63 50.09 33.55
C THR A 13 -13.20 50.56 33.18
N ARG A 14 -13.09 51.62 32.37
CA ARG A 14 -11.84 52.31 31.93
C ARG A 14 -11.23 53.22 33.02
N CYS A 15 -9.89 53.38 33.03
CA CYS A 15 -9.08 54.63 33.12
C CYS A 15 -7.62 54.25 33.51
N ALA A 16 -6.52 54.80 33.00
CA ALA A 16 -6.18 56.20 32.79
C ALA A 16 -5.00 56.39 31.79
N ARG A 17 -4.71 57.66 31.49
CA ARG A 17 -3.99 58.19 30.32
C ARG A 17 -2.70 58.93 30.74
N ARG A 18 -1.72 58.98 29.81
CA ARG A 18 -0.58 59.94 29.63
C ARG A 18 0.74 59.73 30.41
N TYR A 19 1.86 59.60 29.67
CA TYR A 19 2.95 60.60 29.57
C TYR A 19 3.87 60.30 28.36
N ARG A 20 4.75 61.26 28.03
CA ARG A 20 5.37 61.64 26.73
C ARG A 20 6.79 61.02 26.51
N PRO A 21 7.54 61.34 25.42
CA PRO A 21 8.27 60.38 24.57
C PRO A 21 9.81 60.31 24.76
N ALA A 22 10.43 59.47 23.92
CA ALA A 22 11.84 59.45 23.43
C ALA A 22 12.74 58.33 23.98
N LEU A 23 13.08 57.34 23.14
CA LEU A 23 14.45 57.10 22.65
C LEU A 23 14.49 55.96 21.61
N SER A 24 14.95 56.33 20.41
CA SER A 24 15.85 55.64 19.47
C SER A 24 16.11 54.12 19.58
N GLY A 25 15.93 53.41 18.45
CA GLY A 25 16.56 52.11 18.21
C GLY A 25 16.08 51.45 16.91
N LEU A 26 16.98 51.36 15.93
CA LEU A 26 16.81 50.80 14.58
C LEU A 26 16.19 49.39 14.53
N THR A 27 15.33 49.13 13.54
CA THR A 27 15.44 48.10 12.47
C THR A 27 14.14 48.13 11.64
N ALA A 28 14.15 48.69 10.42
CA ALA A 28 14.49 48.04 9.15
C ALA A 28 13.28 47.37 8.46
N LEU A 29 12.81 48.06 7.42
CA LEU A 29 12.20 47.61 6.16
C LEU A 29 11.05 46.58 6.13
N PHE A 30 9.95 47.07 5.55
CA PHE A 30 8.93 46.43 4.69
C PHE A 30 7.50 46.51 5.23
N LEU A 31 6.83 47.64 4.95
CA LEU A 31 5.38 47.68 4.72
C LEU A 31 5.05 49.01 4.04
N ALA A 32 5.18 49.01 2.72
CA ALA A 32 4.49 49.95 1.85
C ALA A 32 3.30 49.21 1.23
N ALA A 33 2.16 49.89 1.17
CA ALA A 33 0.87 49.50 0.58
C ALA A 33 -0.12 48.76 1.50
N SER A 34 -0.95 49.54 2.21
CA SER A 34 -2.35 49.19 2.49
C SER A 34 -3.13 50.43 2.92
N LEU A 35 -3.48 51.26 1.94
CA LEU A 35 -4.57 52.23 2.03
C LEU A 35 -5.56 51.86 0.92
N ALA A 36 -6.17 50.68 1.06
CA ALA A 36 -7.34 50.27 0.31
C ALA A 36 -8.52 50.33 1.28
N VAL A 37 -9.46 51.22 0.97
CA VAL A 37 -10.77 51.30 1.61
C VAL A 37 -11.48 49.99 1.29
N CYS A 38 -11.61 49.10 2.28
CA CYS A 38 -12.52 47.95 2.19
C CYS A 38 -13.95 48.48 2.17
N TYR A 39 -14.55 48.61 0.99
CA TYR A 39 -15.98 48.36 0.86
C TYR A 39 -16.16 46.85 0.97
N LEU A 40 -16.61 46.38 2.13
CA LEU A 40 -17.19 45.06 2.28
C LEU A 40 -18.56 45.10 1.58
N VAL A 41 -18.58 44.84 0.27
CA VAL A 41 -19.78 44.35 -0.40
C VAL A 41 -19.81 42.86 -0.04
N ALA A 42 -20.79 42.44 0.76
CA ALA A 42 -21.08 41.02 0.89
C ALA A 42 -21.37 40.50 -0.54
N PRO A 43 -20.77 39.37 -0.98
CA PRO A 43 -21.15 38.79 -2.26
C PRO A 43 -22.65 38.51 -2.22
N ALA A 44 -23.39 38.99 -3.23
CA ALA A 44 -24.77 38.58 -3.42
C ALA A 44 -24.81 37.07 -3.64
N ALA A 45 -25.85 36.39 -3.18
CA ALA A 45 -26.04 34.98 -3.51
C ALA A 45 -26.01 34.81 -5.03
N GLN A 46 -25.38 33.74 -5.49
CA GLN A 46 -25.32 33.45 -6.92
C GLN A 46 -26.72 33.05 -7.36
N ALA A 47 -27.41 33.90 -8.10
CA ALA A 47 -28.81 33.75 -8.51
C ALA A 47 -29.12 32.55 -9.45
N VAL A 48 -28.14 31.65 -9.62
CA VAL A 48 -28.26 30.39 -10.38
C VAL A 48 -29.31 29.49 -9.76
N TYR A 49 -29.38 29.48 -8.43
CA TYR A 49 -30.38 28.73 -7.68
C TYR A 49 -30.88 29.61 -6.54
N ALA A 50 -32.19 29.62 -6.33
CA ALA A 50 -32.69 30.14 -5.05
C ALA A 50 -32.07 29.31 -3.92
N ALA A 51 -31.84 29.95 -2.78
CA ALA A 51 -31.32 29.28 -1.61
C ALA A 51 -32.38 28.28 -1.10
N PRO A 52 -32.08 26.96 -1.09
CA PRO A 52 -33.04 25.90 -0.74
C PRO A 52 -33.68 26.06 0.64
N ASP A 53 -32.95 26.69 1.56
CA ASP A 53 -33.38 26.94 2.94
C ASP A 53 -34.23 28.22 3.07
N GLY A 54 -34.21 29.09 2.06
CA GLY A 54 -34.92 30.37 2.06
C GLY A 54 -36.29 30.31 1.42
N GLY A 55 -36.41 29.69 0.25
CA GLY A 55 -37.65 29.60 -0.53
C GLY A 55 -38.60 28.49 -0.06
N SER A 56 -39.83 28.50 -0.58
CA SER A 56 -40.75 27.36 -0.52
C SER A 56 -40.99 26.76 -1.92
N GLY A 57 -40.09 27.04 -2.87
CA GLY A 57 -40.18 26.59 -4.24
C GLY A 57 -39.83 25.12 -4.37
N ARG A 58 -40.38 24.43 -5.38
CA ARG A 58 -40.16 22.97 -5.56
C ARG A 58 -39.08 22.65 -6.58
N PHE A 59 -38.67 23.63 -7.38
CA PHE A 59 -37.75 23.44 -8.51
C PHE A 59 -36.50 24.32 -8.35
N GLU A 60 -36.15 24.65 -7.10
CA GLU A 60 -34.98 25.46 -6.75
C GLU A 60 -33.67 24.81 -7.21
N SER A 61 -33.64 23.48 -7.36
CA SER A 61 -32.45 22.74 -7.80
C SER A 61 -32.24 22.67 -9.32
N VAL A 62 -33.28 22.97 -10.11
CA VAL A 62 -33.28 22.70 -11.56
C VAL A 62 -33.58 23.93 -12.43
N ILE A 63 -34.18 24.98 -11.85
CA ILE A 63 -34.39 26.26 -12.54
C ILE A 63 -33.15 27.14 -12.34
N ASP A 64 -32.38 27.32 -13.41
CA ASP A 64 -31.35 28.36 -13.54
C ASP A 64 -32.03 29.70 -13.82
N TRP A 65 -32.28 30.50 -12.78
CA TRP A 65 -32.89 31.83 -12.93
C TRP A 65 -31.90 32.79 -13.60
N ILE A 66 -32.40 33.57 -14.56
CA ILE A 66 -31.55 34.46 -15.35
C ILE A 66 -31.18 35.69 -14.53
N ASP A 67 -29.98 35.66 -14.00
CA ASP A 67 -29.35 36.78 -13.33
C ASP A 67 -28.93 37.88 -14.31
N TRP A 68 -29.64 39.00 -14.29
CA TRP A 68 -29.41 40.14 -15.19
C TRP A 68 -28.25 41.05 -14.77
N THR A 69 -27.48 40.70 -13.73
CA THR A 69 -26.24 41.41 -13.44
C THR A 69 -25.28 41.31 -14.62
N GLU A 70 -24.58 42.41 -14.92
CA GLU A 70 -23.65 42.53 -16.07
C GLU A 70 -24.33 42.42 -17.45
N ALA A 71 -25.67 42.57 -17.53
CA ALA A 71 -26.37 42.67 -18.80
C ALA A 71 -25.77 43.79 -19.68
N SER A 72 -25.51 43.48 -20.95
CA SER A 72 -24.91 44.43 -21.88
C SER A 72 -25.88 45.52 -22.32
N ASN A 73 -25.34 46.68 -22.73
CA ASN A 73 -26.09 47.81 -23.31
C ASN A 73 -27.19 48.43 -22.41
N VAL A 74 -27.05 48.32 -21.08
CA VAL A 74 -27.94 48.95 -20.10
C VAL A 74 -27.38 50.27 -19.59
N ASN A 75 -28.26 51.23 -19.30
CA ASN A 75 -27.94 52.49 -18.64
C ASN A 75 -28.39 52.45 -17.18
N VAL A 76 -27.58 52.94 -16.24
CA VAL A 76 -28.01 53.06 -14.84
C VAL A 76 -28.68 54.41 -14.63
N ASP A 77 -29.95 54.40 -14.20
CA ASP A 77 -30.69 55.64 -13.89
C ASP A 77 -30.31 56.23 -12.52
N ASN A 78 -30.87 57.40 -12.19
CA ASN A 78 -30.59 58.09 -10.92
C ASN A 78 -31.03 57.32 -9.67
N ASN A 79 -31.90 56.32 -9.83
CA ASN A 79 -32.37 55.44 -8.77
C ASN A 79 -31.57 54.13 -8.71
N GLY A 80 -30.52 53.98 -9.54
CA GLY A 80 -29.70 52.78 -9.61
C GLY A 80 -30.33 51.64 -10.43
N ARG A 81 -31.43 51.88 -11.16
CA ARG A 81 -32.08 50.85 -11.99
C ARG A 81 -31.34 50.69 -13.31
N MET A 82 -31.15 49.44 -13.75
CA MET A 82 -30.57 49.14 -15.06
C MET A 82 -31.65 49.23 -16.14
N ILE A 83 -31.57 50.24 -16.99
CA ILE A 83 -32.53 50.55 -18.05
C ILE A 83 -31.99 50.05 -19.39
N LEU A 84 -32.70 49.12 -20.02
CA LEU A 84 -32.51 48.74 -21.42
C LEU A 84 -33.40 49.62 -22.31
N PRO A 85 -32.82 50.51 -23.14
CA PRO A 85 -33.61 51.39 -24.00
C PRO A 85 -34.31 50.67 -25.16
N ASP A 86 -35.35 51.28 -25.70
CA ASP A 86 -36.05 50.82 -26.89
C ASP A 86 -35.11 50.67 -28.10
N GLY A 87 -35.35 49.63 -28.90
CA GLY A 87 -34.55 49.30 -30.07
C GLY A 87 -33.13 48.78 -29.78
N VAL A 88 -32.76 48.60 -28.50
CA VAL A 88 -31.45 48.09 -28.08
C VAL A 88 -31.54 46.63 -27.69
N ASN A 89 -30.55 45.83 -28.15
CA ASN A 89 -30.42 44.44 -27.73
C ASN A 89 -29.52 44.34 -26.49
N SER A 90 -29.85 43.41 -25.60
CA SER A 90 -29.02 43.06 -24.44
C SER A 90 -28.70 41.57 -24.45
N THR A 91 -27.57 41.21 -23.86
CA THR A 91 -27.14 39.83 -23.64
C THR A 91 -26.50 39.74 -22.26
N VAL A 92 -26.78 38.64 -21.57
CA VAL A 92 -26.23 38.31 -20.25
C VAL A 92 -25.86 36.83 -20.19
N TRP A 93 -24.91 36.50 -19.33
CA TRP A 93 -24.59 35.13 -18.94
C TRP A 93 -25.06 34.90 -17.50
N SER A 94 -25.69 33.75 -17.23
CA SER A 94 -25.92 33.32 -15.85
C SER A 94 -24.59 33.01 -15.17
N THR A 95 -24.56 33.09 -13.84
CA THR A 95 -23.35 32.83 -13.07
C THR A 95 -22.91 31.37 -13.28
N PRO A 96 -21.64 31.09 -13.61
CA PRO A 96 -21.22 29.71 -13.88
C PRO A 96 -21.29 28.81 -12.65
N SER A 97 -21.97 27.68 -12.74
CA SER A 97 -21.98 26.64 -11.71
C SER A 97 -21.05 25.50 -12.09
N ARG A 98 -20.24 24.99 -11.15
CA ARG A 98 -19.32 23.88 -11.44
C ARG A 98 -20.13 22.61 -11.71
N ILE A 99 -19.84 21.93 -12.81
CA ILE A 99 -20.47 20.64 -13.15
C ILE A 99 -19.46 19.49 -13.29
N GLY A 100 -18.18 19.79 -13.12
CA GLY A 100 -17.11 18.81 -13.13
C GLY A 100 -15.73 19.46 -13.10
N ASP A 101 -14.69 18.64 -13.16
CA ASP A 101 -13.31 19.11 -13.16
C ASP A 101 -12.99 19.93 -14.41
N GLY A 102 -12.79 21.23 -14.20
CA GLY A 102 -12.57 22.17 -15.28
C GLY A 102 -13.80 22.46 -16.14
N LEU A 103 -15.01 22.06 -15.71
CA LEU A 103 -16.26 22.19 -16.45
C LEU A 103 -17.29 22.98 -15.66
N TRP A 104 -17.91 23.96 -16.33
CA TRP A 104 -18.89 24.88 -15.73
C TRP A 104 -20.13 24.98 -16.60
N ARG A 105 -21.33 25.00 -16.01
CA ARG A 105 -22.57 25.30 -16.72
C ARG A 105 -22.87 26.79 -16.65
N SER A 106 -23.27 27.39 -17.76
CA SER A 106 -23.82 28.75 -17.80
C SER A 106 -24.79 28.94 -18.96
N SER A 107 -25.80 29.78 -18.76
CA SER A 107 -26.86 30.08 -19.72
C SER A 107 -26.68 31.49 -20.29
N GLN A 108 -26.62 31.61 -21.61
CA GLN A 108 -26.63 32.90 -22.30
C GLN A 108 -28.06 33.27 -22.66
N CYS A 109 -28.51 34.44 -22.24
CA CYS A 109 -29.83 34.97 -22.59
C CYS A 109 -29.72 36.32 -23.29
N SER A 110 -30.57 36.53 -24.30
CA SER A 110 -30.61 37.75 -25.08
C SER A 110 -32.01 38.37 -25.08
N ILE A 111 -32.07 39.68 -24.87
CA ILE A 111 -33.26 40.51 -25.05
C ILE A 111 -33.11 41.28 -26.36
N SER A 112 -34.17 41.28 -27.18
CA SER A 112 -34.24 42.02 -28.44
C SER A 112 -35.66 42.51 -28.71
N GLU A 113 -35.86 43.27 -29.79
CA GLU A 113 -37.18 43.77 -30.21
C GLU A 113 -37.88 44.58 -29.09
N VAL A 114 -37.10 45.35 -28.31
CA VAL A 114 -37.61 46.15 -27.19
C VAL A 114 -38.40 47.35 -27.72
N GLU A 115 -39.67 47.43 -27.37
CA GLU A 115 -40.56 48.55 -27.69
C GLU A 115 -41.48 48.83 -26.49
N THR A 116 -41.48 50.06 -26.00
CA THR A 116 -42.25 50.48 -24.83
C THR A 116 -43.15 51.65 -25.16
N HIS A 117 -44.35 51.63 -24.59
CA HIS A 117 -45.35 52.68 -24.78
C HIS A 117 -45.91 53.07 -23.43
N TYR A 118 -45.42 54.19 -22.91
CA TYR A 118 -45.94 54.81 -21.70
C TYR A 118 -46.86 55.98 -22.04
N GLU A 119 -48.13 55.87 -21.71
CA GLU A 119 -49.11 56.94 -21.92
C GLU A 119 -49.20 57.86 -20.69
N VAL A 120 -49.19 59.18 -20.90
CA VAL A 120 -49.47 60.18 -19.87
C VAL A 120 -50.57 61.09 -20.35
N THR A 121 -51.63 61.25 -19.56
CA THR A 121 -52.72 62.17 -19.85
C THR A 121 -52.64 63.42 -18.98
N HIS A 122 -52.32 64.56 -19.60
CA HIS A 122 -52.32 65.86 -18.93
C HIS A 122 -53.33 66.80 -19.60
N GLU A 123 -54.21 67.41 -18.81
CA GLU A 123 -55.26 68.34 -19.29
C GLU A 123 -56.14 67.77 -20.43
N GLY A 124 -56.29 66.44 -20.50
CA GLY A 124 -57.09 65.76 -21.54
C GLY A 124 -56.35 65.47 -22.85
N VAL A 125 -55.03 65.70 -22.91
CA VAL A 125 -54.14 65.30 -24.01
C VAL A 125 -53.30 64.10 -23.55
N THR A 126 -53.30 63.02 -24.34
CA THR A 126 -52.48 61.83 -24.10
C THR A 126 -51.21 61.89 -24.94
N GLU A 127 -50.06 61.80 -24.29
CA GLU A 127 -48.73 61.71 -24.90
C GLU A 127 -48.11 60.33 -24.63
N THR A 128 -47.38 59.78 -25.59
CA THR A 128 -46.70 58.48 -25.46
C THR A 128 -45.19 58.68 -25.40
N TYR A 129 -44.54 57.96 -24.48
CA TYR A 129 -43.10 58.02 -24.24
C TYR A 129 -42.48 56.63 -24.23
N ASP A 130 -41.27 56.54 -24.78
CA ASP A 130 -40.45 55.33 -24.73
C ASP A 130 -39.63 55.39 -23.43
N ALA A 131 -39.88 54.46 -22.51
CA ALA A 131 -39.29 54.44 -21.18
C ALA A 131 -38.21 53.36 -21.01
N GLY A 132 -38.16 52.38 -21.93
CA GLY A 132 -37.30 51.20 -21.82
C GLY A 132 -37.77 50.20 -20.76
N LEU A 133 -36.98 49.15 -20.60
CA LEU A 133 -37.19 48.08 -19.61
C LEU A 133 -36.25 48.26 -18.43
N VAL A 134 -36.72 48.00 -17.22
CA VAL A 134 -35.85 47.73 -16.07
C VAL A 134 -35.46 46.27 -16.13
N VAL A 135 -34.17 45.99 -16.33
CA VAL A 135 -33.61 44.63 -16.25
C VAL A 135 -32.93 44.44 -14.90
N GLY A 136 -32.98 43.23 -14.34
CA GLY A 136 -32.50 42.98 -12.98
C GLY A 136 -33.41 43.57 -11.91
N TYR A 137 -34.72 43.55 -12.15
CA TYR A 137 -35.74 43.82 -11.15
C TYR A 137 -35.61 42.80 -10.01
N ASP A 138 -35.41 43.29 -8.80
CA ASP A 138 -35.33 42.48 -7.58
C ASP A 138 -36.75 42.14 -7.13
N THR A 139 -37.14 40.88 -7.33
CA THR A 139 -38.50 40.39 -7.07
C THR A 139 -38.83 40.54 -5.58
N GLY A 140 -40.07 40.86 -5.22
CA GLY A 140 -40.34 41.27 -3.83
C GLY A 140 -39.96 42.71 -3.53
N SER A 141 -39.81 43.56 -4.55
CA SER A 141 -39.72 45.00 -4.36
C SER A 141 -41.04 45.60 -3.86
N TRP A 142 -42.14 44.86 -3.97
CA TRP A 142 -43.44 45.15 -3.42
C TRP A 142 -43.95 44.03 -2.50
N ILE A 143 -44.66 44.41 -1.43
CA ILE A 143 -45.14 43.48 -0.39
C ILE A 143 -46.18 42.47 -0.88
N GLY A 144 -46.84 42.77 -1.99
CA GLY A 144 -47.78 41.89 -2.66
C GLY A 144 -47.14 40.82 -3.52
N ASP A 145 -45.83 40.85 -3.72
CA ASP A 145 -45.14 39.90 -4.60
C ASP A 145 -45.06 38.52 -3.94
N GLY A 146 -45.56 37.49 -4.62
CA GLY A 146 -45.46 36.11 -4.16
C GLY A 146 -44.12 35.46 -4.50
N MET A 147 -43.44 35.91 -5.56
CA MET A 147 -42.26 35.20 -6.08
C MET A 147 -41.10 35.09 -5.09
N ALA A 148 -40.82 36.14 -4.31
CA ALA A 148 -39.76 36.13 -3.29
C ALA A 148 -40.01 35.08 -2.17
N ARG A 149 -41.25 34.61 -2.02
CA ARG A 149 -41.59 33.51 -1.09
C ARG A 149 -41.16 32.16 -1.64
N LEU A 150 -41.16 32.02 -2.96
CA LEU A 150 -40.81 30.77 -3.64
C LEU A 150 -39.32 30.71 -3.92
N TYR A 151 -38.71 31.79 -4.43
CA TYR A 151 -37.31 31.83 -4.85
C TYR A 151 -36.62 33.09 -4.29
N ASN A 152 -35.62 32.92 -3.43
CA ASN A 152 -34.87 34.00 -2.77
C ASN A 152 -33.45 33.58 -2.36
N ASP A 153 -32.67 34.50 -1.78
CA ASP A 153 -31.28 34.29 -1.35
C ASP A 153 -31.09 33.86 0.12
N SER A 154 -32.17 33.42 0.78
CA SER A 154 -32.29 33.06 2.22
C SER A 154 -31.90 34.13 3.24
N THR A 155 -31.47 35.33 2.81
CA THR A 155 -31.10 36.40 3.75
C THR A 155 -32.29 36.95 4.53
N ARG A 156 -33.50 36.74 4.01
CA ARG A 156 -34.75 37.31 4.53
C ARG A 156 -35.86 36.30 4.74
N TYR A 157 -35.73 35.10 4.19
CA TYR A 157 -36.76 34.07 4.24
C TYR A 157 -36.17 32.79 4.82
N ASP A 158 -37.04 32.02 5.48
CA ASP A 158 -36.82 30.70 6.02
C ASP A 158 -38.05 29.86 5.60
N ASN A 159 -37.86 28.95 4.65
CA ASN A 159 -38.92 28.15 4.03
C ASN A 159 -40.14 28.98 3.56
N GLY A 160 -39.88 30.05 2.80
CA GLY A 160 -40.88 31.00 2.29
C GLY A 160 -41.52 31.91 3.36
N VAL A 161 -41.11 31.80 4.62
CA VAL A 161 -41.55 32.68 5.71
C VAL A 161 -40.49 33.74 5.97
N GLU A 162 -40.89 35.01 5.97
CA GLU A 162 -39.96 36.11 6.22
C GLU A 162 -39.46 36.15 7.68
N ILE A 163 -38.15 36.26 7.89
CA ILE A 163 -37.45 36.14 9.19
C ILE A 163 -37.62 37.39 10.07
N ASP A 164 -37.65 38.59 9.46
CA ASP A 164 -37.89 39.86 10.16
C ASP A 164 -39.06 40.62 9.52
N PRO A 165 -40.29 40.10 9.67
CA PRO A 165 -41.47 40.71 9.12
C PRO A 165 -41.77 41.94 9.99
N ASN A 166 -41.21 43.10 9.65
CA ASN A 166 -41.56 44.38 10.28
C ASN A 166 -43.01 44.83 9.98
N TYR A 167 -43.90 43.88 9.66
CA TYR A 167 -45.32 44.07 9.37
C TYR A 167 -46.00 44.50 10.66
N GLY A 168 -46.77 45.59 10.57
CA GLY A 168 -47.58 46.04 11.68
C GLY A 168 -46.83 46.78 12.79
N VAL A 169 -45.53 47.07 12.65
CA VAL A 169 -44.83 48.01 13.55
C VAL A 169 -45.41 49.42 13.32
N PRO A 170 -46.07 50.04 14.32
CA PRO A 170 -46.67 51.35 14.13
C PRO A 170 -45.62 52.40 13.75
N GLY A 171 -45.80 53.04 12.59
CA GLY A 171 -44.92 54.12 12.10
C GLY A 171 -43.91 53.74 11.03
N ILE A 172 -43.80 52.46 10.66
CA ILE A 172 -43.02 52.03 9.48
C ILE A 172 -43.95 52.04 8.26
N SER A 173 -43.55 52.75 7.20
CA SER A 173 -44.30 52.75 5.93
C SER A 173 -44.08 51.43 5.20
N TYR A 174 -45.13 50.85 4.62
CA TYR A 174 -45.05 49.71 3.70
C TYR A 174 -44.04 49.92 2.55
N ARG A 175 -43.78 51.18 2.15
CA ARG A 175 -42.78 51.54 1.13
C ARG A 175 -41.33 51.36 1.61
N ASN A 176 -41.13 51.17 2.91
CA ASN A 176 -39.84 50.98 3.54
C ASN A 176 -39.67 49.54 4.09
N VAL A 177 -40.64 48.66 3.84
CA VAL A 177 -40.55 47.25 4.19
C VAL A 177 -39.79 46.56 3.05
N ASN A 178 -38.72 45.86 3.39
CA ASN A 178 -37.87 45.20 2.42
C ASN A 178 -38.20 43.70 2.38
N VAL A 179 -38.95 43.31 1.36
CA VAL A 179 -39.44 41.94 1.07
C VAL A 179 -38.80 41.37 -0.18
N ARG A 180 -37.62 41.88 -0.52
CA ARG A 180 -36.90 41.50 -1.72
C ARG A 180 -36.35 40.10 -1.58
N SER A 181 -36.34 39.38 -2.69
CA SER A 181 -35.71 38.07 -2.83
C SER A 181 -34.19 38.17 -2.74
N GLY A 182 -33.62 39.35 -3.06
CA GLY A 182 -32.18 39.53 -3.21
C GLY A 182 -31.67 39.03 -4.56
N LEU A 183 -32.58 38.60 -5.44
CA LEU A 183 -32.29 38.02 -6.75
C LEU A 183 -32.67 39.02 -7.86
N PRO A 184 -31.72 39.60 -8.60
CA PRO A 184 -31.99 40.53 -9.71
C PRO A 184 -32.37 39.78 -11.00
N ILE A 185 -33.48 39.03 -10.94
CA ILE A 185 -33.90 38.08 -11.99
C ILE A 185 -35.10 38.54 -12.82
N GLY A 186 -35.77 39.62 -12.39
CA GLY A 186 -36.95 40.15 -13.07
C GLY A 186 -36.64 41.17 -14.17
N ILE A 187 -37.60 41.33 -15.08
CA ILE A 187 -37.68 42.40 -16.06
C ILE A 187 -39.01 43.11 -15.85
N ALA A 188 -38.99 44.43 -15.71
CA ALA A 188 -40.17 45.26 -15.48
C ALA A 188 -40.28 46.40 -16.48
N ASN A 189 -41.47 46.96 -16.64
CA ASN A 189 -41.64 48.25 -17.31
C ASN A 189 -40.95 49.36 -16.49
N ALA A 190 -40.15 50.23 -17.15
CA ALA A 190 -39.38 51.25 -16.43
C ALA A 190 -40.22 52.36 -15.80
N GLN A 191 -41.44 52.55 -16.29
CA GLN A 191 -42.45 53.46 -15.74
C GLN A 191 -43.77 52.72 -15.65
N GLY A 192 -44.41 52.79 -14.48
CA GLY A 192 -45.73 52.20 -14.28
C GLY A 192 -46.86 53.11 -14.75
N GLY A 193 -47.93 52.52 -15.28
CA GLY A 193 -49.17 53.23 -15.61
C GLY A 193 -49.80 53.88 -14.37
N ARG A 194 -50.58 54.94 -14.55
CA ARG A 194 -51.41 55.54 -13.48
C ARG A 194 -52.84 55.77 -13.95
N TYR A 195 -53.83 55.25 -13.21
CA TYR A 195 -55.26 55.60 -13.35
C TYR A 195 -55.78 55.69 -14.80
N ASN A 196 -55.97 54.55 -15.45
CA ASN A 196 -56.36 54.40 -16.87
C ASN A 196 -55.30 54.74 -17.91
N GLU A 197 -54.09 55.14 -17.51
CA GLU A 197 -52.92 55.19 -18.39
C GLU A 197 -52.26 53.81 -18.48
N SER A 198 -51.82 53.42 -19.68
CA SER A 198 -51.13 52.16 -19.91
C SER A 198 -49.63 52.34 -20.07
N ALA A 199 -48.86 51.44 -19.47
CA ALA A 199 -47.43 51.31 -19.65
C ALA A 199 -47.12 49.94 -20.24
N ASN A 200 -47.26 49.81 -21.55
CA ASN A 200 -47.04 48.54 -22.22
C ASN A 200 -45.56 48.40 -22.61
N ALA A 201 -45.03 47.19 -22.51
CA ALA A 201 -43.69 46.88 -22.98
C ALA A 201 -43.70 45.55 -23.73
N TYR A 202 -42.99 45.54 -24.85
CA TYR A 202 -42.81 44.40 -25.73
C TYR A 202 -41.33 44.08 -25.84
N PHE A 203 -40.97 42.81 -25.73
CA PHE A 203 -39.61 42.35 -26.00
C PHE A 203 -39.57 40.87 -26.31
N LYS A 204 -38.47 40.44 -26.91
CA LYS A 204 -38.19 39.05 -27.25
C LYS A 204 -37.05 38.57 -26.38
N ILE A 205 -37.21 37.44 -25.72
CA ILE A 205 -36.16 36.78 -24.95
C ILE A 205 -35.84 35.40 -25.55
N GLN A 206 -34.55 35.08 -25.67
CA GLN A 206 -34.08 33.74 -26.06
C GLN A 206 -32.82 33.37 -25.28
N CYS A 207 -32.74 32.11 -24.86
CA CYS A 207 -31.65 31.57 -24.06
C CYS A 207 -31.06 30.30 -24.68
N LYS A 208 -29.80 30.04 -24.38
CA LYS A 208 -29.06 28.80 -24.67
C LYS A 208 -28.18 28.46 -23.48
N THR A 209 -28.07 27.19 -23.11
CA THR A 209 -27.20 26.73 -22.02
C THR A 209 -25.95 26.07 -22.58
N TYR A 210 -24.83 26.18 -21.87
CA TYR A 210 -23.54 25.69 -22.32
C TYR A 210 -22.74 25.04 -21.18
N ILE A 211 -21.98 24.00 -21.53
CA ILE A 211 -20.78 23.61 -20.79
C ILE A 211 -19.64 24.54 -21.23
N VAL A 212 -18.94 25.13 -20.27
CA VAL A 212 -17.81 26.04 -20.44
C VAL A 212 -16.58 25.39 -19.83
N GLU A 213 -15.52 25.27 -20.61
CA GLU A 213 -14.25 24.69 -20.16
C GLU A 213 -13.36 25.77 -19.53
N SER A 214 -13.04 25.61 -18.24
CA SER A 214 -12.15 26.50 -17.50
C SER A 214 -11.61 25.83 -16.23
N ALA A 215 -10.30 25.91 -15.98
CA ALA A 215 -9.67 25.34 -14.79
C ALA A 215 -10.12 25.97 -13.46
N VAL A 216 -10.67 27.19 -13.50
CA VAL A 216 -11.23 27.91 -12.35
C VAL A 216 -12.60 28.48 -12.71
N GLN A 217 -13.43 28.84 -11.73
CA GLN A 217 -14.74 29.45 -11.99
C GLN A 217 -14.57 30.69 -12.87
N PRO A 218 -15.06 30.70 -14.12
CA PRO A 218 -14.93 31.86 -14.97
C PRO A 218 -15.90 32.96 -14.49
N THR A 219 -15.50 34.22 -14.65
CA THR A 219 -16.44 35.33 -14.49
C THR A 219 -17.39 35.40 -15.70
N LYS A 220 -18.58 35.99 -15.53
CA LYS A 220 -19.56 36.15 -16.63
C LYS A 220 -18.96 36.79 -17.88
N SER A 221 -18.07 37.76 -17.70
CA SER A 221 -17.39 38.46 -18.79
C SER A 221 -16.41 37.61 -19.59
N GLU A 222 -15.87 36.54 -19.01
CA GLU A 222 -14.86 35.67 -19.66
C GLU A 222 -15.49 34.55 -20.50
N ILE A 223 -16.72 34.13 -20.17
CA ILE A 223 -17.40 32.96 -20.76
C ILE A 223 -17.51 33.06 -22.28
N ALA A 224 -17.74 34.26 -22.82
CA ALA A 224 -17.90 34.48 -24.24
C ALA A 224 -16.68 34.00 -25.05
N ASP A 225 -15.48 34.11 -24.48
CA ASP A 225 -14.20 33.80 -25.13
C ASP A 225 -13.67 32.39 -24.80
N LEU A 226 -14.30 31.67 -23.86
CA LEU A 226 -13.91 30.32 -23.47
C LEU A 226 -14.47 29.24 -24.42
N PRO A 227 -13.77 28.09 -24.56
CA PRO A 227 -14.32 26.91 -25.22
C PRO A 227 -15.60 26.47 -24.52
N LYS A 228 -16.63 26.20 -25.31
CA LYS A 228 -17.94 25.82 -24.79
C LYS A 228 -18.74 25.00 -25.79
N THR A 229 -19.59 24.14 -25.26
CA THR A 229 -20.49 23.27 -26.01
C THR A 229 -21.92 23.50 -25.55
N GLU A 230 -22.86 23.66 -26.48
CA GLU A 230 -24.28 23.88 -26.16
C GLU A 230 -24.86 22.62 -25.51
N LEU A 231 -25.57 22.82 -24.39
CA LEU A 231 -26.32 21.80 -23.68
C LEU A 231 -27.79 21.85 -24.10
N PRO A 232 -28.45 20.69 -24.29
CA PRO A 232 -29.89 20.65 -24.42
C PRO A 232 -30.53 21.18 -23.13
N MET A 233 -31.60 21.94 -23.29
CA MET A 233 -32.44 22.44 -22.21
C MET A 233 -33.77 21.68 -22.21
N GLU A 234 -34.42 21.51 -21.06
CA GLU A 234 -35.78 20.94 -21.00
C GLU A 234 -36.82 21.92 -21.53
N GLY A 235 -36.62 23.18 -21.23
CA GLY A 235 -37.56 24.23 -21.59
C GLY A 235 -37.26 25.55 -20.90
N PHE A 236 -38.24 26.43 -20.97
CA PHE A 236 -38.12 27.82 -20.52
C PHE A 236 -39.20 28.15 -19.50
N VAL A 237 -38.81 28.73 -18.37
CA VAL A 237 -39.69 29.14 -17.28
C VAL A 237 -39.94 30.63 -17.37
N TYR A 238 -41.17 31.02 -17.06
CA TYR A 238 -41.48 32.40 -16.72
C TYR A 238 -42.40 32.48 -15.50
N ALA A 239 -42.22 33.53 -14.72
CA ALA A 239 -42.94 33.75 -13.48
C ALA A 239 -43.44 35.18 -13.36
N ASP A 240 -44.62 35.32 -12.76
CA ASP A 240 -45.10 36.61 -12.26
C ASP A 240 -44.16 37.08 -11.12
N ALA A 241 -43.40 38.14 -11.39
CA ALA A 241 -42.35 38.65 -10.50
C ALA A 241 -42.79 39.87 -9.67
N GLU A 242 -43.94 40.47 -9.99
CA GLU A 242 -44.53 41.61 -9.30
C GLU A 242 -46.05 41.40 -9.25
N GLY A 243 -46.65 41.40 -8.06
CA GLY A 243 -48.08 41.11 -7.87
C GLY A 243 -48.98 41.92 -8.81
N SER A 244 -49.52 41.25 -9.83
CA SER A 244 -50.39 41.89 -10.83
C SER A 244 -51.77 42.28 -10.24
N ASN A 245 -52.35 43.37 -10.73
CA ASN A 245 -53.71 43.83 -10.43
C ASN A 245 -54.62 43.82 -11.68
N TRP A 246 -55.87 43.36 -11.56
CA TRP A 246 -56.85 43.44 -12.64
C TRP A 246 -58.19 44.03 -12.19
N LYS A 247 -58.25 45.35 -12.12
CA LYS A 247 -59.46 46.11 -11.75
C LYS A 247 -59.52 47.45 -12.47
N SER A 248 -60.70 48.07 -12.47
CA SER A 248 -60.87 49.43 -13.00
C SER A 248 -59.78 50.41 -12.52
N GLY A 249 -59.05 50.98 -13.48
CA GLY A 249 -57.96 51.93 -13.26
C GLY A 249 -56.56 51.32 -13.09
N GLN A 250 -56.43 50.01 -12.88
CA GLN A 250 -55.18 49.26 -12.73
C GLN A 250 -55.33 47.88 -13.38
N TYR A 251 -54.96 47.78 -14.65
CA TYR A 251 -54.97 46.54 -15.43
C TYR A 251 -53.54 46.12 -15.76
N GLU A 252 -53.04 45.15 -15.01
CA GLU A 252 -51.69 44.60 -15.06
C GLU A 252 -51.76 43.13 -15.48
N SER A 253 -50.90 42.74 -16.41
CA SER A 253 -50.80 41.37 -16.87
C SER A 253 -49.52 41.13 -17.65
N GLU A 254 -49.03 39.90 -17.58
CA GLU A 254 -47.90 39.41 -18.35
C GLU A 254 -48.42 38.43 -19.41
N THR A 255 -48.02 38.58 -20.67
CA THR A 255 -48.39 37.62 -21.73
C THR A 255 -47.14 37.14 -22.43
N VAL A 256 -47.00 35.81 -22.56
CA VAL A 256 -45.83 35.19 -23.23
C VAL A 256 -46.30 34.28 -24.36
N ALA A 257 -45.75 34.46 -25.55
CA ALA A 257 -45.83 33.50 -26.66
C ALA A 257 -44.51 32.74 -26.77
N PRO A 258 -44.53 31.43 -27.04
CA PRO A 258 -43.33 30.60 -26.94
C PRO A 258 -42.44 30.76 -28.18
N ILE A 259 -41.13 30.59 -28.00
CA ILE A 259 -40.20 30.33 -29.09
C ILE A 259 -39.74 28.87 -28.97
N PRO A 260 -40.20 27.98 -29.87
CA PRO A 260 -39.78 26.59 -29.86
C PRO A 260 -38.27 26.46 -30.10
N MET A 261 -37.68 25.45 -29.48
CA MET A 261 -36.31 25.02 -29.77
C MET A 261 -36.17 24.55 -31.22
N ASP A 262 -34.93 24.56 -31.73
CA ASP A 262 -34.64 24.08 -33.07
C ASP A 262 -35.12 22.62 -33.24
N GLY A 263 -35.88 22.36 -34.32
CA GLY A 263 -36.49 21.05 -34.58
C GLY A 263 -37.92 20.89 -34.08
N TYR A 264 -38.44 21.81 -33.26
CA TYR A 264 -39.81 21.78 -32.74
C TYR A 264 -40.68 22.90 -33.33
N GLY A 265 -41.98 22.66 -33.41
CA GLY A 265 -43.00 23.63 -33.77
C GLY A 265 -43.73 24.20 -32.54
N ALA A 266 -44.51 25.25 -32.74
CA ALA A 266 -45.30 25.86 -31.66
C ALA A 266 -46.34 24.91 -31.04
N SER A 267 -46.81 23.91 -31.79
CA SER A 267 -47.71 22.86 -31.30
C SER A 267 -47.03 21.80 -30.43
N ASP A 268 -45.69 21.71 -30.48
CA ASP A 268 -44.92 20.75 -29.68
C ASP A 268 -44.60 21.31 -28.28
N VAL A 269 -44.77 22.63 -28.08
CA VAL A 269 -44.57 23.30 -26.80
C VAL A 269 -45.75 23.02 -25.88
N LYS A 270 -45.46 22.33 -24.77
CA LYS A 270 -46.43 22.06 -23.71
C LYS A 270 -46.30 23.12 -22.62
N TRP A 271 -47.45 23.66 -22.20
CA TRP A 271 -47.52 24.66 -21.13
C TRP A 271 -47.88 23.99 -19.84
N ARG A 272 -47.01 24.09 -18.84
CA ARG A 272 -47.14 23.37 -17.57
C ARG A 272 -47.12 24.33 -16.39
N TYR A 273 -48.03 24.11 -15.45
CA TYR A 273 -48.12 24.86 -14.19
C TYR A 273 -47.21 24.25 -13.11
N LEU A 274 -46.18 25.00 -12.70
CA LEU A 274 -45.22 24.54 -11.69
C LEU A 274 -45.72 24.81 -10.28
N GLU A 275 -45.99 26.06 -9.93
CA GLU A 275 -46.30 26.47 -8.56
C GLU A 275 -46.86 27.90 -8.46
N THR A 276 -47.55 28.20 -7.35
CA THR A 276 -48.14 29.51 -7.04
C THR A 276 -47.85 29.87 -5.59
N ALA A 277 -47.44 31.12 -5.34
CA ALA A 277 -47.39 31.69 -4.00
C ALA A 277 -48.61 32.59 -3.76
N ARG A 278 -49.37 32.29 -2.71
CA ARG A 278 -50.52 33.09 -2.28
C ARG A 278 -50.72 32.97 -0.77
N SER A 279 -51.03 34.09 -0.11
CA SER A 279 -51.39 34.08 1.31
C SER A 279 -52.62 33.24 1.61
N GLN A 280 -52.58 32.52 2.74
CA GLN A 280 -53.70 31.73 3.24
C GLN A 280 -54.94 32.63 3.47
N GLY A 281 -56.09 32.21 2.94
CA GLY A 281 -57.35 32.95 3.08
C GLY A 281 -57.56 34.07 2.05
N CYS A 282 -56.60 34.33 1.16
CA CYS A 282 -56.83 35.21 0.02
C CYS A 282 -57.84 34.58 -0.95
N THR A 283 -58.82 35.37 -1.40
CA THR A 283 -59.88 34.93 -2.34
C THR A 283 -59.57 35.25 -3.80
N VAL A 284 -58.41 35.85 -4.05
CA VAL A 284 -57.92 36.20 -5.38
C VAL A 284 -57.10 35.03 -5.90
N HIS A 285 -57.33 34.69 -7.16
CA HIS A 285 -56.75 33.55 -7.84
C HIS A 285 -55.85 34.07 -8.95
N SER A 286 -54.76 33.34 -9.23
CA SER A 286 -53.98 33.55 -10.45
C SER A 286 -54.63 32.77 -11.59
N TRP A 287 -54.87 33.46 -12.70
CA TRP A 287 -55.48 32.91 -13.89
C TRP A 287 -54.51 33.02 -15.05
N VAL A 288 -54.51 31.99 -15.89
CA VAL A 288 -53.77 32.00 -17.16
C VAL A 288 -54.72 31.74 -18.32
N GLY A 289 -54.61 32.47 -19.42
CA GLY A 289 -55.45 32.25 -20.58
C GLY A 289 -54.80 32.54 -21.91
N GLN A 290 -55.14 31.73 -22.90
CA GLN A 290 -54.63 31.86 -24.25
C GLN A 290 -55.29 33.04 -24.96
N ARG A 291 -54.48 33.95 -25.52
CA ARG A 291 -54.96 35.09 -26.29
C ARG A 291 -53.98 35.51 -27.39
N ASP A 292 -54.53 36.21 -28.37
CA ASP A 292 -53.74 37.00 -29.29
C ASP A 292 -53.40 38.36 -28.66
N PHE A 293 -52.16 38.82 -28.87
CA PHE A 293 -51.72 40.14 -28.44
C PHE A 293 -50.93 40.85 -29.56
N PRO A 294 -51.07 42.19 -29.64
CA PRO A 294 -50.29 42.99 -30.59
C PRO A 294 -48.81 42.91 -30.21
N TYR A 295 -47.95 42.82 -31.22
CA TYR A 295 -46.50 42.77 -31.01
C TYR A 295 -45.79 43.43 -32.22
N PRO A 296 -44.61 44.03 -32.04
CA PRO A 296 -43.93 44.81 -33.09
C PRO A 296 -43.75 44.05 -34.42
N THR A 297 -43.41 42.76 -34.36
CA THR A 297 -43.22 41.89 -35.53
C THR A 297 -44.47 41.14 -35.99
N GLY A 298 -45.65 41.60 -35.57
CA GLY A 298 -46.96 41.03 -35.90
C GLY A 298 -47.56 40.24 -34.75
N VAL A 299 -48.89 40.06 -34.79
CA VAL A 299 -49.69 39.42 -33.73
C VAL A 299 -49.09 38.09 -33.30
N LYS A 300 -48.98 37.90 -31.98
CA LYS A 300 -48.52 36.66 -31.35
C LYS A 300 -49.66 36.03 -30.58
N ASN A 301 -49.63 34.70 -30.47
CA ASN A 301 -50.57 33.92 -29.66
C ASN A 301 -49.81 33.36 -28.45
N GLY A 302 -50.27 33.69 -27.26
CA GLY A 302 -49.57 33.35 -26.02
C GLY A 302 -50.50 33.23 -24.83
N PHE A 303 -49.94 32.89 -23.68
CA PHE A 303 -50.65 32.77 -22.42
C PHE A 303 -50.48 34.04 -21.59
N GLN A 304 -51.61 34.63 -21.19
CA GLN A 304 -51.68 35.80 -20.33
C GLN A 304 -51.93 35.39 -18.88
N LEU A 305 -51.04 35.79 -17.99
CA LEU A 305 -51.22 35.79 -16.54
C LEU A 305 -51.93 37.07 -16.09
N ARG A 306 -52.96 36.91 -15.24
CA ARG A 306 -53.59 38.01 -14.50
C ARG A 306 -54.35 37.49 -13.28
N PRO A 307 -54.59 38.31 -12.24
CA PRO A 307 -55.47 37.93 -11.14
C PRO A 307 -56.95 38.00 -11.54
N ALA A 308 -57.78 37.19 -10.91
CA ALA A 308 -59.23 37.35 -10.88
C ALA A 308 -59.81 36.75 -9.59
N THR A 309 -61.06 37.03 -9.25
CA THR A 309 -61.73 36.27 -8.18
C THR A 309 -61.92 34.81 -8.63
N ALA A 310 -62.19 33.90 -7.69
CA ALA A 310 -62.53 32.51 -8.01
C ALA A 310 -63.72 32.36 -9.00
N SER A 311 -64.61 33.36 -9.06
CA SER A 311 -65.73 33.41 -10.01
C SER A 311 -65.41 34.18 -11.29
N GLY A 312 -64.15 34.52 -11.53
CA GLY A 312 -63.67 35.26 -12.70
C GLY A 312 -63.95 36.77 -12.69
N GLY A 313 -64.22 37.39 -11.53
CA GLY A 313 -64.43 38.85 -11.43
C GLY A 313 -63.13 39.65 -11.35
N GLU A 314 -63.22 40.98 -11.51
CA GLU A 314 -62.09 41.89 -11.28
C GLU A 314 -61.52 41.74 -9.85
N ALA A 315 -60.19 41.73 -9.73
CA ALA A 315 -59.50 41.55 -8.47
C ALA A 315 -58.15 42.29 -8.46
N SER A 316 -57.73 42.71 -7.27
CA SER A 316 -56.36 43.14 -7.00
C SER A 316 -55.57 41.99 -6.40
N GLU A 317 -54.24 42.05 -6.45
CA GLU A 317 -53.37 41.22 -5.61
C GLU A 317 -53.82 41.16 -4.13
N CYS A 318 -53.33 40.14 -3.42
CA CYS A 318 -53.72 39.79 -2.06
C CYS A 318 -53.20 40.75 -0.98
N ALA A 319 -52.33 41.71 -1.31
CA ALA A 319 -51.84 42.71 -0.37
C ALA A 319 -52.95 43.71 -0.01
N THR A 320 -53.62 43.47 1.12
CA THR A 320 -54.75 44.30 1.58
C THR A 320 -54.39 45.14 2.79
N ARG A 321 -55.02 46.30 2.92
CA ARG A 321 -54.84 47.22 4.05
C ARG A 321 -55.64 46.75 5.25
N THR A 322 -55.01 46.47 6.40
CA THR A 322 -55.75 46.10 7.60
C THR A 322 -56.57 47.25 8.17
N THR A 323 -57.78 46.93 8.64
CA THR A 323 -58.71 47.91 9.20
C THR A 323 -58.18 48.48 10.52
N GLY A 324 -57.94 49.79 10.55
CA GLY A 324 -57.54 50.54 11.76
C GLY A 324 -56.12 51.12 11.75
N SER A 325 -55.29 50.82 10.74
CA SER A 325 -53.96 51.45 10.58
C SER A 325 -53.79 51.99 9.15
N PRO A 326 -53.36 53.26 8.97
CA PRO A 326 -53.11 53.80 7.64
C PRO A 326 -51.94 53.15 6.88
N SER A 327 -51.09 52.37 7.55
CA SER A 327 -49.77 51.92 7.07
C SER A 327 -49.55 50.40 7.08
N ASN A 328 -50.54 49.60 7.47
CA ASN A 328 -50.36 48.15 7.61
C ASN A 328 -50.98 47.43 6.41
N TYR A 329 -50.15 46.81 5.57
CA TYR A 329 -50.54 45.89 4.52
C TYR A 329 -50.26 44.46 5.00
N GLU A 330 -51.15 43.53 4.70
CA GLU A 330 -51.01 42.10 4.98
C GLU A 330 -51.40 41.29 3.74
N GLY A 331 -50.60 40.27 3.42
CA GLY A 331 -50.83 39.35 2.31
C GLY A 331 -49.90 39.56 1.11
N TYR A 332 -49.77 38.52 0.29
CA TYR A 332 -48.96 38.43 -0.93
C TYR A 332 -49.61 37.49 -1.96
N GLY A 333 -49.20 37.63 -3.22
CA GLY A 333 -49.66 36.87 -4.37
C GLY A 333 -51.01 37.35 -4.92
N PRO A 334 -51.64 36.58 -5.81
CA PRO A 334 -51.15 35.28 -6.29
C PRO A 334 -50.10 35.46 -7.39
N SER A 335 -48.89 34.93 -7.18
CA SER A 335 -47.82 34.88 -8.20
C SER A 335 -47.63 33.44 -8.64
N SER A 336 -47.56 33.20 -9.96
CA SER A 336 -47.50 31.85 -10.54
C SER A 336 -46.30 31.66 -11.43
N ILE A 337 -45.85 30.41 -11.52
CA ILE A 337 -44.73 29.96 -12.36
C ILE A 337 -45.23 28.98 -13.41
N LEU A 338 -44.88 29.24 -14.67
CA LEU A 338 -45.24 28.43 -15.82
C LEU A 338 -43.97 27.97 -16.56
N PHE A 339 -44.01 26.75 -17.03
CA PHE A 339 -42.95 26.09 -17.79
C PHE A 339 -43.42 25.80 -19.22
N MET A 340 -42.60 26.18 -20.19
CA MET A 340 -42.77 25.88 -21.60
C MET A 340 -41.77 24.78 -22.00
N GLU A 341 -42.23 23.53 -22.00
CA GLU A 341 -41.45 22.38 -22.46
C GLU A 341 -41.06 22.58 -23.93
N LYS A 342 -39.80 22.26 -24.31
CA LYS A 342 -39.27 22.41 -25.69
C LYS A 342 -39.27 23.83 -26.24
N ALA A 343 -39.32 24.85 -25.37
CA ALA A 343 -39.10 26.25 -25.74
C ALA A 343 -37.78 26.76 -25.16
N ASN A 344 -37.09 27.65 -25.89
CA ASN A 344 -35.87 28.31 -25.41
C ASN A 344 -36.04 29.83 -25.28
N GLY A 345 -37.28 30.32 -25.29
CA GLY A 345 -37.55 31.75 -25.21
C GLY A 345 -39.02 32.09 -25.40
N GLY A 346 -39.30 33.38 -25.51
CA GLY A 346 -40.64 33.89 -25.75
C GLY A 346 -40.70 35.33 -26.27
N TYR A 347 -41.84 35.66 -26.86
CA TYR A 347 -42.26 37.04 -27.12
C TYR A 347 -43.15 37.50 -25.97
N VAL A 348 -42.87 38.66 -25.40
CA VAL A 348 -43.45 39.09 -24.14
C VAL A 348 -44.24 40.40 -24.34
N GLU A 349 -45.42 40.48 -23.74
CA GLU A 349 -46.16 41.73 -23.47
C GLU A 349 -46.27 41.89 -21.96
N LEU A 350 -45.68 42.97 -21.42
CA LEU A 350 -46.00 43.47 -20.09
C LEU A 350 -47.00 44.59 -20.25
N LYS A 351 -48.19 44.42 -19.68
CA LYS A 351 -49.21 45.47 -19.63
C LYS A 351 -49.20 46.08 -18.25
N GLY A 352 -48.77 47.33 -18.10
CA GLY A 352 -48.66 47.99 -16.79
C GLY A 352 -49.77 49.00 -16.52
N GLY A 353 -50.72 48.66 -15.65
CA GLY A 353 -51.59 49.62 -14.91
C GLY A 353 -50.91 50.24 -13.67
N GLY A 354 -49.64 49.90 -13.52
CA GLY A 354 -48.66 50.18 -12.48
C GLY A 354 -47.34 49.51 -12.91
N VAL A 355 -46.51 49.05 -11.98
CA VAL A 355 -45.31 48.25 -12.33
C VAL A 355 -45.77 46.81 -12.55
N SER A 356 -45.37 46.21 -13.66
CA SER A 356 -45.55 44.79 -13.96
C SER A 356 -44.19 44.20 -14.26
N ALA A 357 -43.89 43.05 -13.67
CA ALA A 357 -42.60 42.41 -13.80
C ALA A 357 -42.75 40.91 -14.07
N ILE A 358 -41.81 40.38 -14.84
CA ILE A 358 -41.72 38.97 -15.19
C ILE A 358 -40.29 38.49 -14.94
N ALA A 359 -40.13 37.29 -14.40
CA ALA A 359 -38.82 36.64 -14.27
C ALA A 359 -38.73 35.44 -15.23
N PHE A 360 -37.51 35.10 -15.62
CA PHE A 360 -37.23 34.00 -16.56
C PHE A 360 -36.18 33.05 -16.01
N GLY A 361 -36.32 31.77 -16.35
CA GLY A 361 -35.36 30.73 -15.99
C GLY A 361 -35.25 29.65 -17.06
N VAL A 362 -34.18 28.87 -16.98
CA VAL A 362 -33.91 27.72 -17.82
C VAL A 362 -33.94 26.46 -16.97
N VAL A 363 -34.54 25.37 -17.47
CA VAL A 363 -34.61 24.10 -16.73
C VAL A 363 -33.56 23.13 -17.27
N THR A 364 -32.70 22.64 -16.37
CA THR A 364 -31.74 21.56 -16.63
C THR A 364 -31.67 20.64 -15.41
N TYR A 365 -31.80 19.34 -15.65
CA TYR A 365 -31.60 18.31 -14.63
C TYR A 365 -30.21 17.70 -14.83
N LEU A 366 -29.48 17.56 -13.73
CA LEU A 366 -28.15 16.98 -13.65
C LEU A 366 -28.13 16.08 -12.43
N ASP A 367 -27.60 14.89 -12.59
CA ASP A 367 -27.29 13.95 -11.54
C ASP A 367 -25.75 13.86 -11.42
N TYR A 368 -25.23 13.80 -10.20
CA TYR A 368 -23.81 13.75 -9.88
C TYR A 368 -23.48 12.65 -8.87
N GLY A 369 -22.72 11.64 -9.28
CA GLY A 369 -22.23 10.66 -8.30
C GLY A 369 -21.26 11.28 -7.29
N ASP A 370 -21.33 10.85 -6.02
CA ASP A 370 -20.69 11.50 -4.88
C ASP A 370 -19.45 10.80 -4.28
N ALA A 371 -18.79 9.90 -5.03
CA ALA A 371 -17.56 9.23 -4.57
C ALA A 371 -16.50 10.24 -4.07
N PRO A 372 -15.54 9.84 -3.21
CA PRO A 372 -14.54 10.77 -2.67
C PRO A 372 -13.84 11.60 -3.75
N GLU A 373 -13.48 12.85 -3.44
CA GLU A 373 -12.95 13.83 -4.42
C GLU A 373 -11.79 13.28 -5.29
N SER A 374 -10.98 12.37 -4.75
CA SER A 374 -9.88 11.74 -5.48
C SER A 374 -10.32 10.91 -6.69
N TYR A 375 -11.54 10.36 -6.68
CA TYR A 375 -12.13 9.60 -7.80
C TYR A 375 -12.61 10.49 -8.95
N GLY A 376 -12.62 11.81 -8.75
CA GLY A 376 -12.94 12.82 -9.76
C GLY A 376 -14.44 12.99 -10.02
N SER A 377 -14.80 14.15 -10.57
CA SER A 377 -16.20 14.49 -10.83
C SER A 377 -16.81 13.74 -12.01
N ALA A 378 -18.03 13.27 -11.85
CA ALA A 378 -18.89 12.75 -12.91
C ALA A 378 -20.28 13.38 -12.78
N ALA A 379 -20.91 13.66 -13.92
CA ALA A 379 -22.29 14.12 -13.95
C ALA A 379 -23.00 13.63 -15.21
N SER A 380 -24.32 13.51 -15.14
CA SER A 380 -25.18 13.16 -16.28
C SER A 380 -26.35 14.13 -16.37
N LEU A 381 -26.55 14.73 -17.54
CA LEU A 381 -27.82 15.39 -17.80
C LEU A 381 -28.91 14.33 -17.95
N PHE A 382 -30.13 14.63 -17.51
CA PHE A 382 -31.28 13.78 -17.79
C PHE A 382 -32.53 14.59 -18.09
N GLN A 383 -33.49 13.96 -18.75
CA GLN A 383 -34.79 14.56 -19.07
C GLN A 383 -35.85 13.81 -18.27
N PRO A 384 -36.41 14.39 -17.19
CA PRO A 384 -37.42 13.70 -16.42
C PRO A 384 -38.71 13.57 -17.22
N ASN A 385 -39.54 12.62 -16.83
CA ASN A 385 -40.88 12.51 -17.34
C ASN A 385 -41.79 13.53 -16.64
N TRP A 386 -42.36 14.47 -17.40
CA TRP A 386 -43.25 15.50 -16.86
C TRP A 386 -44.68 14.97 -16.67
N GLU A 387 -45.10 14.83 -15.42
CA GLU A 387 -46.43 14.38 -15.02
C GLU A 387 -47.28 15.54 -14.50
N ARG A 388 -48.57 15.59 -14.88
CA ARG A 388 -49.51 16.63 -14.45
C ARG A 388 -49.15 18.05 -14.89
N GLY A 389 -50.00 19.00 -14.51
CA GLY A 389 -49.78 20.44 -14.70
C GLY A 389 -49.93 20.94 -16.13
N GLU A 390 -50.12 20.07 -17.13
CA GLU A 390 -50.31 20.50 -18.51
C GLU A 390 -51.67 21.19 -18.69
N LEU A 391 -51.64 22.40 -19.26
CA LEU A 391 -52.84 23.18 -19.52
C LEU A 391 -53.64 22.54 -20.67
N GLY A 392 -54.91 22.21 -20.40
CA GLY A 392 -55.82 21.60 -21.38
C GLY A 392 -55.83 20.07 -21.36
N GLU A 393 -54.81 19.44 -20.78
CA GLU A 393 -54.76 17.99 -20.55
C GLU A 393 -55.04 17.66 -19.08
N ASP A 394 -54.16 18.09 -18.17
CA ASP A 394 -54.29 17.83 -16.73
C ASP A 394 -55.13 18.88 -16.02
N ILE A 395 -55.00 20.15 -16.44
CA ILE A 395 -55.75 21.28 -15.90
C ILE A 395 -56.85 21.62 -16.89
N ALA A 396 -58.10 21.36 -16.49
CA ALA A 396 -59.27 21.61 -17.33
C ALA A 396 -59.54 23.12 -17.50
N PRO A 397 -60.03 23.56 -18.67
CA PRO A 397 -60.38 24.94 -18.89
C PRO A 397 -61.55 25.39 -17.99
N SER A 398 -61.45 26.62 -17.50
CA SER A 398 -62.45 27.32 -16.70
C SER A 398 -63.13 28.41 -17.52
N PRO A 399 -64.35 28.86 -17.15
CA PRO A 399 -64.99 30.00 -17.79
C PRO A 399 -64.07 31.23 -17.77
N ALA A 400 -63.92 31.89 -18.92
CA ALA A 400 -63.05 33.05 -19.06
C ALA A 400 -63.43 34.13 -18.02
N PRO A 401 -62.46 34.74 -17.32
CA PRO A 401 -62.76 35.83 -16.41
C PRO A 401 -63.32 37.04 -17.17
N VAL A 402 -64.06 37.90 -16.48
CA VAL A 402 -64.77 39.05 -17.05
C VAL A 402 -63.84 39.88 -17.94
N GLY A 403 -64.31 40.18 -19.14
CA GLY A 403 -63.56 40.98 -20.11
C GLY A 403 -62.40 40.26 -20.80
N ALA A 404 -62.26 38.94 -20.65
CA ALA A 404 -61.37 38.14 -21.46
C ALA A 404 -62.11 37.24 -22.47
N GLU A 405 -61.37 36.88 -23.51
CA GLU A 405 -61.75 35.91 -24.54
C GLU A 405 -60.73 34.77 -24.54
N GLY A 406 -61.05 33.66 -25.21
CA GLY A 406 -60.16 32.50 -25.32
C GLY A 406 -60.35 31.45 -24.22
N THR A 407 -59.39 30.52 -24.13
CA THR A 407 -59.39 29.41 -23.18
C THR A 407 -58.58 29.80 -21.94
N TRP A 408 -59.19 29.65 -20.76
CA TRP A 408 -58.62 30.10 -19.49
C TRP A 408 -58.53 28.98 -18.47
N TYR A 409 -57.62 29.11 -17.51
CA TYR A 409 -57.32 28.13 -16.48
C TYR A 409 -57.10 28.87 -15.15
N ASP A 410 -57.68 28.34 -14.07
CA ASP A 410 -57.51 28.86 -12.72
C ASP A 410 -56.37 28.09 -12.03
N LEU A 411 -55.19 28.70 -11.95
CA LEU A 411 -53.98 28.07 -11.42
C LEU A 411 -54.05 27.91 -9.89
N SER A 412 -54.72 28.84 -9.21
CA SER A 412 -54.92 28.74 -7.76
C SER A 412 -55.87 27.59 -7.40
N ALA A 413 -56.93 27.37 -8.19
CA ALA A 413 -57.78 26.20 -8.02
C ALA A 413 -57.04 24.90 -8.37
N ALA A 414 -56.19 24.90 -9.41
CA ALA A 414 -55.34 23.76 -9.75
C ALA A 414 -54.36 23.39 -8.61
N GLN A 415 -53.79 24.40 -7.94
CA GLN A 415 -52.96 24.20 -6.75
C GLN A 415 -53.75 23.53 -5.62
N GLU A 416 -54.95 24.05 -5.30
CA GLU A 416 -55.83 23.49 -4.26
C GLU A 416 -56.26 22.05 -4.56
N ALA A 417 -56.36 21.69 -5.85
CA ALA A 417 -56.66 20.34 -6.32
C ALA A 417 -55.43 19.41 -6.43
N GLY A 418 -54.21 19.90 -6.14
CA GLY A 418 -52.98 19.11 -6.25
C GLY A 418 -52.60 18.74 -7.69
N GLN A 419 -52.92 19.62 -8.64
CA GLN A 419 -52.69 19.44 -10.08
C GLN A 419 -51.43 20.13 -10.61
N ALA A 420 -50.62 20.72 -9.74
CA ALA A 420 -49.30 21.21 -10.09
C ALA A 420 -48.40 20.08 -10.62
N VAL A 421 -47.40 20.43 -11.43
CA VAL A 421 -46.44 19.48 -12.00
C VAL A 421 -45.84 18.56 -10.93
N ARG A 422 -45.63 17.32 -11.34
CA ARG A 422 -44.76 16.30 -10.74
C ARG A 422 -43.80 15.79 -11.80
N VAL A 423 -42.63 15.32 -11.39
CA VAL A 423 -41.66 14.70 -12.27
C VAL A 423 -41.45 13.25 -11.85
N SER A 424 -41.17 12.39 -12.82
CA SER A 424 -40.75 11.01 -12.59
C SER A 424 -39.45 10.70 -13.34
N ALA A 425 -38.84 9.56 -13.00
CA ALA A 425 -37.51 9.18 -13.46
C ALA A 425 -37.39 9.17 -15.01
N PRO A 426 -36.23 9.54 -15.57
CA PRO A 426 -35.98 9.61 -17.00
C PRO A 426 -36.02 8.21 -17.64
N ASP A 427 -36.21 8.14 -18.96
CA ASP A 427 -36.27 6.85 -19.67
C ASP A 427 -34.94 6.08 -19.64
N ILE A 428 -33.81 6.79 -19.73
CA ILE A 428 -32.46 6.23 -19.66
C ILE A 428 -31.93 6.50 -18.26
N ARG A 429 -31.72 5.43 -17.50
CA ARG A 429 -31.24 5.45 -16.11
C ARG A 429 -30.76 4.07 -15.68
N LEU A 430 -29.97 4.05 -14.63
CA LEU A 430 -29.72 2.94 -13.73
C LEU A 430 -30.89 2.85 -12.72
N GLY A 431 -31.07 1.70 -12.09
CA GLY A 431 -32.07 1.57 -11.02
C GLY A 431 -33.52 1.95 -11.38
N ASN A 432 -34.29 2.43 -10.41
CA ASN A 432 -35.66 2.91 -10.59
C ASN A 432 -35.78 4.42 -10.37
N PHE A 433 -34.89 4.99 -9.57
CA PHE A 433 -34.89 6.40 -9.22
C PHE A 433 -33.73 7.10 -9.94
N THR A 434 -33.82 8.42 -9.99
CA THR A 434 -32.79 9.34 -10.47
C THR A 434 -33.14 10.66 -9.82
N ASP A 435 -32.22 11.25 -9.09
CA ASP A 435 -32.46 12.53 -8.46
C ASP A 435 -31.63 13.66 -9.10
N PRO A 436 -32.05 14.93 -8.96
CA PRO A 436 -31.25 16.05 -9.47
C PRO A 436 -30.48 16.77 -8.36
N ASP A 437 -29.15 16.83 -8.49
CA ASP A 437 -28.35 17.67 -7.61
C ASP A 437 -28.14 19.09 -8.12
N ILE A 438 -27.97 19.97 -7.13
CA ILE A 438 -27.53 21.34 -7.33
C ILE A 438 -26.02 21.48 -7.50
N PHE A 439 -25.25 20.58 -6.88
CA PHE A 439 -23.80 20.61 -6.83
C PHE A 439 -23.25 19.19 -6.78
N GLN A 440 -22.06 19.01 -7.33
CA GLN A 440 -21.24 17.85 -7.02
C GLN A 440 -20.93 17.81 -5.52
N TYR A 441 -21.44 16.80 -4.83
CA TYR A 441 -20.98 16.44 -3.49
C TYR A 441 -19.87 15.40 -3.57
N TYR A 442 -19.03 15.35 -2.54
CA TYR A 442 -18.04 14.29 -2.37
C TYR A 442 -18.18 13.79 -0.94
N SER A 443 -18.29 12.48 -0.76
CA SER A 443 -18.47 11.86 0.53
C SER A 443 -17.41 10.78 0.79
N GLU A 444 -17.20 10.45 2.06
CA GLU A 444 -16.27 9.36 2.43
C GLU A 444 -16.87 7.98 2.15
N ASN A 445 -18.19 7.87 2.02
CA ASN A 445 -18.89 6.59 1.92
C ASN A 445 -19.76 6.43 0.65
N ALA A 446 -19.78 7.41 -0.25
CA ALA A 446 -20.77 7.53 -1.32
C ALA A 446 -22.21 7.46 -0.75
N ASP A 447 -22.63 8.51 -0.01
CA ASP A 447 -23.91 8.58 0.73
C ASP A 447 -24.43 10.02 0.99
N LEU A 448 -23.98 11.04 0.24
CA LEU A 448 -24.28 12.47 0.52
C LEU A 448 -25.23 13.16 -0.47
N ASP A 449 -25.20 12.82 -1.75
CA ASP A 449 -26.26 13.16 -2.72
C ASP A 449 -27.63 12.69 -2.20
N ASP A 450 -27.66 11.51 -1.59
CA ASP A 450 -28.74 10.94 -0.78
C ASP A 450 -29.28 11.80 0.39
N ARG A 451 -28.47 12.74 0.92
CA ARG A 451 -28.66 13.35 2.24
C ARG A 451 -28.70 14.87 2.23
N TYR A 452 -29.66 15.46 1.54
CA TYR A 452 -30.23 16.79 1.86
C TYR A 452 -31.57 16.98 1.11
N ASP A 453 -32.72 17.42 1.64
CA ASP A 453 -33.05 18.43 2.65
C ASP A 453 -34.33 18.04 3.46
N SER A 454 -34.27 18.23 4.78
CA SER A 454 -35.33 18.02 5.77
C SER A 454 -36.60 18.89 5.63
N ASN A 455 -36.72 19.79 4.66
CA ASN A 455 -37.83 20.73 4.53
C ASN A 455 -38.74 20.54 3.29
N VAL A 456 -38.45 19.58 2.41
CA VAL A 456 -39.32 19.18 1.32
C VAL A 456 -40.07 17.88 1.68
N ASP A 457 -41.36 17.80 1.35
CA ASP A 457 -42.23 16.60 1.52
C ASP A 457 -41.81 15.44 0.57
N PHE A 458 -40.56 15.47 0.11
CA PHE A 458 -39.90 14.58 -0.84
C PHE A 458 -38.41 14.56 -0.45
N SER A 459 -38.01 13.59 0.39
CA SER A 459 -36.63 13.10 0.30
C SER A 459 -36.56 12.39 -1.05
N PRO A 460 -35.67 12.76 -1.98
CA PRO A 460 -35.44 11.89 -3.13
C PRO A 460 -35.07 10.50 -2.59
N PRO A 461 -35.67 9.43 -3.15
CA PRO A 461 -35.23 8.09 -2.86
C PRO A 461 -33.82 7.90 -3.42
N ASP A 462 -32.95 7.33 -2.60
CA ASP A 462 -31.63 6.76 -2.93
C ASP A 462 -31.65 6.16 -4.34
N ASP A 463 -30.90 6.82 -5.23
CA ASP A 463 -30.75 6.48 -6.63
C ASP A 463 -29.54 5.58 -6.91
N GLU A 464 -28.75 5.22 -5.89
CA GLU A 464 -27.87 4.04 -5.89
C GLU A 464 -28.67 2.71 -5.86
N ASP A 465 -29.71 2.60 -6.68
CA ASP A 465 -30.67 1.50 -6.65
C ASP A 465 -30.54 0.52 -7.84
N ALA A 466 -29.57 0.70 -8.73
CA ALA A 466 -29.22 -0.36 -9.70
C ALA A 466 -28.64 -1.61 -9.05
N LEU A 467 -28.01 -1.44 -7.89
CA LEU A 467 -27.48 -2.49 -7.05
C LEU A 467 -28.00 -2.32 -5.62
N SER A 468 -29.06 -3.05 -5.29
CA SER A 468 -29.51 -3.18 -3.90
C SER A 468 -28.41 -3.84 -3.04
N ILE A 469 -27.84 -3.09 -2.10
CA ILE A 469 -26.86 -3.56 -1.08
C ILE A 469 -27.39 -3.26 0.32
N ASP A 470 -28.32 -4.08 0.81
CA ASP A 470 -28.83 -4.03 2.17
C ASP A 470 -28.20 -5.16 3.03
N PRO A 471 -27.31 -4.84 3.98
CA PRO A 471 -26.66 -5.84 4.84
C PRO A 471 -27.64 -6.55 5.79
N THR A 472 -28.87 -6.05 5.93
CA THR A 472 -29.92 -6.64 6.77
C THR A 472 -30.88 -7.55 5.99
N ALA A 473 -30.88 -7.47 4.66
CA ALA A 473 -31.70 -8.31 3.79
C ALA A 473 -30.98 -9.60 3.38
N PRO A 474 -31.71 -10.70 3.09
CA PRO A 474 -31.10 -11.92 2.58
C PRO A 474 -30.44 -11.68 1.22
N VAL A 475 -29.20 -12.15 1.05
CA VAL A 475 -28.50 -12.13 -0.24
C VAL A 475 -29.25 -12.96 -1.27
N GLY A 476 -29.46 -12.42 -2.48
CA GLY A 476 -30.23 -13.05 -3.55
C GLY A 476 -30.19 -12.27 -4.85
N SER A 477 -31.12 -12.54 -5.77
CA SER A 477 -31.20 -11.86 -7.07
C SER A 477 -31.54 -10.37 -6.99
N ASP A 478 -32.08 -9.94 -5.85
CA ASP A 478 -32.56 -8.57 -5.61
C ASP A 478 -31.82 -7.89 -4.43
N ASN A 479 -30.77 -8.53 -3.88
CA ASN A 479 -29.91 -7.95 -2.85
C ASN A 479 -28.52 -8.58 -2.91
N TRP A 480 -27.51 -7.76 -3.20
CA TRP A 480 -26.10 -8.15 -3.25
C TRP A 480 -25.44 -7.92 -1.88
N ASP A 481 -24.48 -8.77 -1.52
CA ASP A 481 -23.74 -8.65 -0.26
C ASP A 481 -22.63 -7.59 -0.29
N GLY A 482 -22.43 -6.92 -1.44
CA GLY A 482 -21.32 -5.98 -1.64
C GLY A 482 -19.94 -6.65 -1.67
N ILE A 483 -19.88 -7.99 -1.77
CA ILE A 483 -18.63 -8.74 -1.72
C ILE A 483 -18.29 -9.27 -3.12
N ILE A 484 -17.07 -8.95 -3.55
CA ILE A 484 -16.45 -9.46 -4.76
C ILE A 484 -15.48 -10.58 -4.37
N ARG A 485 -15.75 -11.80 -4.82
CA ARG A 485 -14.86 -12.96 -4.63
C ARG A 485 -14.21 -13.32 -5.96
N THR A 486 -12.93 -13.04 -6.09
CA THR A 486 -12.20 -13.24 -7.35
C THR A 486 -10.71 -13.53 -7.10
N ALA A 487 -9.89 -13.45 -8.15
CA ALA A 487 -8.44 -13.50 -8.10
C ALA A 487 -7.83 -12.67 -9.26
N PRO A 488 -6.56 -12.23 -9.14
CA PRO A 488 -5.86 -11.55 -10.23
C PRO A 488 -5.98 -12.31 -11.56
N GLY A 489 -6.21 -11.57 -12.66
CA GLY A 489 -6.27 -12.12 -14.02
C GLY A 489 -7.55 -12.91 -14.37
N LEU A 490 -8.46 -13.13 -13.42
CA LEU A 490 -9.77 -13.71 -13.71
C LEU A 490 -10.76 -12.65 -14.23
N GLU A 491 -11.79 -13.12 -14.92
CA GLU A 491 -12.97 -12.29 -15.20
C GLU A 491 -13.95 -12.38 -14.04
N TRP A 492 -14.40 -11.22 -13.55
CA TRP A 492 -15.49 -11.12 -12.58
C TRP A 492 -16.69 -10.46 -13.26
N THR A 493 -17.89 -11.01 -13.06
CA THR A 493 -19.12 -10.49 -13.65
C THR A 493 -20.15 -10.19 -12.59
N LYS A 494 -20.63 -8.94 -12.54
CA LYS A 494 -21.84 -8.60 -11.81
C LYS A 494 -23.04 -8.77 -12.74
N HIS A 495 -23.91 -9.70 -12.38
CA HIS A 495 -25.20 -9.89 -13.03
C HIS A 495 -26.27 -8.99 -12.40
N ASP A 496 -27.36 -8.80 -13.13
CA ASP A 496 -28.59 -8.18 -12.63
C ASP A 496 -28.43 -6.71 -12.19
N ILE A 497 -27.64 -5.93 -12.92
CA ILE A 497 -27.62 -4.46 -12.77
C ILE A 497 -28.90 -3.91 -13.38
N ILE A 498 -29.75 -3.28 -12.57
CA ILE A 498 -31.03 -2.74 -13.03
C ILE A 498 -30.76 -1.49 -13.88
N CYS A 499 -31.41 -1.42 -15.03
CA CYS A 499 -31.25 -0.30 -15.95
C CYS A 499 -32.47 -0.14 -16.84
N HIS A 500 -32.64 1.06 -17.41
CA HIS A 500 -33.71 1.42 -18.32
C HIS A 500 -33.18 2.21 -19.52
N GLY A 501 -33.93 2.15 -20.62
CA GLY A 501 -33.61 2.86 -21.85
C GLY A 501 -32.48 2.22 -22.66
N GLU A 502 -32.32 2.65 -23.91
CA GLU A 502 -31.22 2.21 -24.77
C GLU A 502 -29.97 3.06 -24.49
N GLY A 503 -29.22 2.70 -23.45
CA GLY A 503 -27.97 3.36 -23.07
C GLY A 503 -26.80 2.39 -22.89
N ASN A 504 -25.58 2.87 -23.06
CA ASN A 504 -24.36 2.15 -22.73
C ASN A 504 -24.05 2.29 -21.25
N ILE A 505 -23.79 1.16 -20.58
CA ILE A 505 -23.44 1.07 -19.18
C ILE A 505 -21.97 0.67 -19.05
N VAL A 506 -21.25 1.33 -18.16
CA VAL A 506 -19.90 0.97 -17.73
C VAL A 506 -19.80 1.12 -16.22
N GLY A 507 -19.06 0.23 -15.58
CA GLY A 507 -18.74 0.35 -14.16
C GLY A 507 -17.24 0.34 -13.90
N TRP A 508 -16.79 1.09 -12.91
CA TRP A 508 -15.40 1.12 -12.44
C TRP A 508 -15.34 0.63 -10.99
N ILE A 509 -14.29 -0.11 -10.64
CA ILE A 509 -13.99 -0.52 -9.26
C ILE A 509 -12.53 -0.19 -9.02
N ASP A 510 -12.22 0.52 -7.95
CA ASP A 510 -10.82 0.75 -7.58
C ASP A 510 -10.23 -0.53 -6.99
N TRP A 511 -9.66 -1.33 -7.89
CA TRP A 511 -9.17 -2.68 -7.60
C TRP A 511 -7.85 -2.63 -6.83
N ASN A 512 -6.99 -1.66 -7.15
CA ASN A 512 -5.66 -1.53 -6.56
C ASN A 512 -5.64 -0.61 -5.33
N HIS A 513 -6.78 -0.01 -4.99
CA HIS A 513 -6.99 0.86 -3.85
C HIS A 513 -6.11 2.12 -3.89
N ASN A 514 -5.95 2.71 -5.08
CA ASN A 514 -5.12 3.90 -5.29
C ASN A 514 -5.87 5.23 -5.14
N GLY A 515 -7.18 5.19 -4.92
CA GLY A 515 -8.02 6.37 -4.71
C GLY A 515 -8.53 7.02 -6.00
N THR A 516 -8.38 6.37 -7.15
CA THR A 516 -8.82 6.87 -8.46
C THR A 516 -9.47 5.75 -9.28
N PHE A 517 -10.32 6.09 -10.24
CA PHE A 517 -10.84 5.11 -11.21
C PHE A 517 -10.00 5.16 -12.49
N ASP A 518 -9.12 4.18 -12.66
CA ASP A 518 -8.26 4.04 -13.83
C ASP A 518 -9.00 3.41 -15.02
N ASP A 519 -8.55 3.69 -16.25
CA ASP A 519 -9.15 3.12 -17.47
C ASP A 519 -9.12 1.57 -17.48
N ALA A 520 -8.12 0.96 -16.84
CA ALA A 520 -7.97 -0.50 -16.75
C ALA A 520 -8.95 -1.15 -15.76
N GLU A 521 -9.61 -0.33 -14.93
CA GLU A 521 -10.56 -0.77 -13.90
C GLU A 521 -12.01 -0.77 -14.39
N ALA A 522 -12.23 -0.28 -15.61
CA ALA A 522 -13.53 -0.27 -16.26
C ALA A 522 -14.00 -1.69 -16.60
N SER A 523 -15.29 -1.92 -16.49
CA SER A 523 -15.94 -3.08 -17.09
C SER A 523 -15.89 -2.99 -18.62
N ALA A 524 -16.08 -4.12 -19.29
CA ALA A 524 -16.50 -4.08 -20.68
C ALA A 524 -17.82 -3.28 -20.80
N PRO A 525 -17.96 -2.39 -21.80
CA PRO A 525 -19.19 -1.63 -21.99
C PRO A 525 -20.34 -2.54 -22.44
N THR A 526 -21.51 -2.37 -21.83
CA THR A 526 -22.71 -3.17 -22.11
C THR A 526 -23.90 -2.25 -22.38
N VAL A 527 -24.64 -2.50 -23.46
CA VAL A 527 -25.92 -1.80 -23.70
C VAL A 527 -26.99 -2.35 -22.76
N CYS A 528 -27.76 -1.47 -22.11
CA CYS A 528 -28.90 -1.88 -21.29
C CYS A 528 -29.88 -2.72 -22.14
N PRO A 529 -30.13 -3.99 -21.77
CA PRO A 529 -30.98 -4.86 -22.55
C PRO A 529 -32.46 -4.55 -22.33
N ALA A 530 -33.33 -4.95 -23.26
CA ALA A 530 -34.78 -4.78 -23.13
C ALA A 530 -35.41 -5.49 -21.92
N SER A 531 -34.68 -6.39 -21.25
CA SER A 531 -35.07 -7.00 -19.98
C SER A 531 -34.93 -6.07 -18.77
N GLY A 532 -34.20 -4.96 -18.92
CA GLY A 532 -33.87 -4.02 -17.84
C GLY A 532 -32.86 -4.54 -16.82
N ARG A 533 -32.09 -5.58 -17.18
CA ARG A 533 -31.07 -6.20 -16.31
C ARG A 533 -29.82 -6.51 -17.11
N ALA A 534 -28.77 -5.72 -16.90
CA ALA A 534 -27.48 -5.85 -17.58
C ALA A 534 -26.51 -6.75 -16.80
N SER A 535 -25.47 -7.22 -17.48
CA SER A 535 -24.30 -7.84 -16.84
C SER A 535 -23.05 -7.06 -17.26
N LEU A 536 -22.26 -6.68 -16.27
CA LEU A 536 -20.96 -6.03 -16.47
C LEU A 536 -19.86 -7.00 -16.08
N THR A 537 -18.83 -7.08 -16.93
CA THR A 537 -17.69 -7.99 -16.74
C THR A 537 -16.41 -7.17 -16.67
N TRP A 538 -15.62 -7.41 -15.64
CA TRP A 538 -14.30 -6.83 -15.41
C TRP A 538 -13.24 -7.91 -15.60
N THR A 539 -12.11 -7.53 -16.19
CA THR A 539 -10.88 -8.31 -16.06
C THR A 539 -10.15 -7.80 -14.83
N VAL A 540 -9.96 -8.66 -13.82
CA VAL A 540 -9.35 -8.23 -12.56
C VAL A 540 -7.88 -7.91 -12.76
N PRO A 541 -7.42 -6.67 -12.44
CA PRO A 541 -6.02 -6.26 -12.61
C PRO A 541 -5.04 -7.11 -11.79
N SER A 542 -3.79 -7.19 -12.26
CA SER A 542 -2.73 -7.96 -11.56
C SER A 542 -2.27 -7.31 -10.26
N ASP A 543 -2.48 -6.00 -10.12
CA ASP A 543 -2.16 -5.19 -8.94
C ASP A 543 -3.36 -5.02 -7.99
N VAL A 544 -4.42 -5.81 -8.17
CA VAL A 544 -5.57 -5.85 -7.26
C VAL A 544 -5.11 -6.03 -5.81
N VAL A 545 -5.72 -5.26 -4.92
CA VAL A 545 -5.49 -5.30 -3.48
C VAL A 545 -6.69 -5.97 -2.83
N ARG A 546 -6.42 -6.76 -1.79
CA ARG A 546 -7.49 -7.28 -0.94
C ARG A 546 -8.01 -6.13 -0.07
N SER A 547 -9.32 -5.93 -0.08
CA SER A 547 -10.00 -4.77 0.50
C SER A 547 -11.15 -5.26 1.39
N VAL A 548 -10.85 -5.47 2.68
CA VAL A 548 -11.77 -6.07 3.68
C VAL A 548 -11.62 -5.27 4.97
N ASP A 549 -12.69 -4.56 5.36
CA ASP A 549 -12.67 -3.67 6.52
C ASP A 549 -12.30 -4.40 7.82
N GLY A 550 -11.30 -3.87 8.53
CA GLY A 550 -10.85 -4.41 9.81
C GLY A 550 -9.97 -5.66 9.73
N GLU A 551 -9.71 -6.21 8.53
CA GLU A 551 -8.84 -7.38 8.35
C GLU A 551 -7.36 -6.96 8.35
N THR A 552 -6.55 -7.55 9.24
CA THR A 552 -5.14 -7.13 9.40
C THR A 552 -4.32 -7.50 8.18
N GLY A 553 -3.63 -6.52 7.57
CA GLY A 553 -2.85 -6.74 6.33
C GLY A 553 -3.71 -6.74 5.06
N SER A 554 -4.93 -6.21 5.15
CA SER A 554 -5.84 -5.90 4.05
C SER A 554 -6.07 -4.38 4.00
N ALA A 555 -6.45 -3.84 2.85
CA ALA A 555 -6.98 -2.48 2.74
C ALA A 555 -8.41 -2.41 3.30
N SER A 556 -8.91 -1.20 3.55
CA SER A 556 -10.35 -0.97 3.77
C SER A 556 -11.15 -1.27 2.51
N SER A 557 -12.46 -1.35 2.64
CA SER A 557 -13.37 -1.44 1.50
C SER A 557 -13.16 -0.32 0.48
N THR A 558 -13.48 -0.60 -0.79
CA THR A 558 -13.24 0.28 -1.94
C THR A 558 -14.55 0.82 -2.51
N PHE A 559 -14.46 1.56 -3.61
CA PHE A 559 -15.60 2.21 -4.28
C PHE A 559 -15.88 1.57 -5.65
N MET A 560 -17.13 1.69 -6.08
CA MET A 560 -17.57 1.39 -7.43
C MET A 560 -18.37 2.57 -7.99
N ARG A 561 -18.15 2.92 -9.26
CA ARG A 561 -19.00 3.88 -9.99
C ARG A 561 -19.72 3.16 -11.11
N LEU A 562 -21.03 3.31 -11.24
CA LEU A 562 -21.80 2.91 -12.41
C LEU A 562 -22.22 4.14 -13.19
N ARG A 563 -22.17 4.07 -14.53
CA ARG A 563 -22.68 5.13 -15.40
C ARG A 563 -23.47 4.55 -16.54
N ILE A 564 -24.57 5.19 -16.88
CA ILE A 564 -25.32 4.94 -18.13
C ILE A 564 -25.39 6.21 -18.96
N THR A 565 -25.34 6.08 -20.29
CA THR A 565 -25.67 7.20 -21.19
C THR A 565 -26.32 6.73 -22.49
N GLY A 566 -27.30 7.48 -22.98
CA GLY A 566 -27.90 7.31 -24.31
C GLY A 566 -27.28 8.20 -25.38
N ASP A 567 -26.18 8.89 -25.05
CA ASP A 567 -25.48 9.78 -25.96
C ASP A 567 -25.01 9.03 -27.21
N ARG A 568 -25.03 9.70 -28.36
CA ARG A 568 -24.67 9.08 -29.64
C ARG A 568 -23.52 9.82 -30.32
N ASN A 569 -22.58 9.05 -30.84
CA ASN A 569 -21.57 9.52 -31.77
C ASN A 569 -22.23 10.00 -33.08
N PRO A 570 -21.54 10.79 -33.93
CA PRO A 570 -22.08 11.25 -35.22
C PRO A 570 -22.51 10.14 -36.18
N ASP A 571 -22.02 8.90 -35.99
CA ASP A 571 -22.41 7.72 -36.77
C ASP A 571 -23.64 6.98 -36.21
N GLY A 572 -24.20 7.47 -35.09
CA GLY A 572 -25.38 6.90 -34.42
C GLY A 572 -25.07 5.82 -33.38
N SER A 573 -23.81 5.39 -33.24
CA SER A 573 -23.41 4.45 -32.17
C SER A 573 -23.46 5.11 -30.79
N LEU A 574 -23.75 4.33 -29.75
CA LEU A 574 -23.76 4.83 -28.37
C LEU A 574 -22.34 5.22 -27.92
N VAL A 575 -22.24 6.34 -27.22
CA VAL A 575 -21.01 6.77 -26.55
C VAL A 575 -20.69 5.81 -25.42
N VAL A 576 -19.41 5.54 -25.19
CA VAL A 576 -18.95 4.81 -24.00
C VAL A 576 -18.57 5.86 -22.96
N PRO A 577 -19.26 5.94 -21.81
CA PRO A 577 -18.95 6.93 -20.78
C PRO A 577 -17.56 6.66 -20.18
N ARG A 578 -16.95 7.70 -19.62
CA ARG A 578 -15.70 7.62 -18.84
C ARG A 578 -16.02 7.68 -17.35
N ALA A 579 -15.07 7.32 -16.48
CA ALA A 579 -15.25 7.41 -15.03
C ALA A 579 -15.54 8.85 -14.56
N THR A 580 -15.02 9.85 -15.27
CA THR A 580 -15.18 11.28 -14.97
C THR A 580 -15.71 12.06 -16.17
N GLY A 581 -16.19 13.28 -15.92
CA GLY A 581 -16.75 14.18 -16.93
C GLY A 581 -18.27 14.06 -17.09
N VAL A 582 -18.82 14.85 -18.02
CA VAL A 582 -20.27 15.06 -18.18
C VAL A 582 -20.83 14.33 -19.41
N THR A 583 -21.94 13.63 -19.24
CA THR A 583 -22.76 13.04 -20.31
C THR A 583 -24.05 13.86 -20.53
N LEU A 584 -24.57 13.89 -21.76
CA LEU A 584 -25.76 14.67 -22.15
C LEU A 584 -27.09 13.94 -21.89
N SER A 585 -27.01 12.68 -21.45
CA SER A 585 -28.11 11.83 -21.06
C SER A 585 -27.63 10.74 -20.10
N GLY A 586 -28.53 10.26 -19.24
CA GLY A 586 -28.32 9.09 -18.38
C GLY A 586 -28.09 9.47 -16.93
N GLU A 587 -27.24 8.72 -16.25
CA GLU A 587 -27.08 8.76 -14.78
C GLU A 587 -25.69 8.28 -14.34
N VAL A 588 -25.30 8.63 -13.12
CA VAL A 588 -24.10 8.28 -12.39
C VAL A 588 -24.53 7.77 -11.00
N GLU A 589 -24.12 6.58 -10.62
CA GLU A 589 -24.34 6.06 -9.26
C GLU A 589 -22.98 5.69 -8.65
N ASP A 590 -22.73 6.08 -7.40
CA ASP A 590 -21.51 5.76 -6.67
C ASP A 590 -21.79 4.87 -5.45
N TYR A 591 -21.09 3.74 -5.38
CA TYR A 591 -21.27 2.74 -4.34
C TYR A 591 -20.03 2.67 -3.46
N GLY A 592 -20.19 2.97 -2.17
CA GLY A 592 -19.17 2.76 -1.16
C GLY A 592 -19.17 1.34 -0.57
N LYS A 593 -18.15 1.05 0.23
CA LYS A 593 -18.02 -0.19 1.02
C LYS A 593 -17.99 -1.49 0.22
N ILE A 594 -17.46 -1.44 -1.00
CA ILE A 594 -17.25 -2.63 -1.82
C ILE A 594 -16.11 -3.46 -1.23
N THR A 595 -16.41 -4.69 -0.83
CA THR A 595 -15.42 -5.61 -0.26
C THR A 595 -14.80 -6.46 -1.37
N VAL A 596 -13.49 -6.40 -1.54
CA VAL A 596 -12.75 -7.19 -2.55
C VAL A 596 -11.94 -8.28 -1.86
N MET A 597 -12.39 -9.51 -2.03
CA MET A 597 -11.71 -10.70 -1.53
C MET A 597 -10.97 -11.37 -2.68
N VAL A 598 -9.64 -11.29 -2.61
CA VAL A 598 -8.69 -12.03 -3.43
C VAL A 598 -7.78 -12.86 -2.53
N PRO A 599 -7.26 -14.02 -2.97
CA PRO A 599 -6.31 -14.77 -2.18
C PRO A 599 -4.98 -14.02 -2.07
N THR A 600 -4.31 -14.20 -0.94
CA THR A 600 -3.03 -13.53 -0.67
C THR A 600 -1.98 -14.53 -0.19
N LEU A 601 -0.72 -14.27 -0.50
CA LEU A 601 0.41 -15.05 -0.04
C LEU A 601 1.43 -14.17 0.68
N GLU A 602 1.90 -14.65 1.83
CA GLU A 602 3.06 -14.14 2.55
C GLU A 602 4.10 -15.26 2.70
N LEU A 603 5.36 -14.97 2.37
CA LEU A 603 6.46 -15.90 2.55
C LEU A 603 7.40 -15.39 3.63
N ILE A 604 7.85 -16.30 4.49
CA ILE A 604 8.73 -16.00 5.62
C ILE A 604 9.89 -17.00 5.66
N LYS A 605 11.11 -16.49 5.68
CA LYS A 605 12.34 -17.24 5.95
C LYS A 605 12.64 -17.20 7.43
N THR A 606 12.96 -18.35 8.00
CA THR A 606 13.66 -18.43 9.28
C THR A 606 14.95 -19.22 9.12
N VAL A 607 15.93 -18.93 9.97
CA VAL A 607 17.23 -19.59 9.96
C VAL A 607 17.59 -20.00 11.38
N ASP A 608 17.83 -21.29 11.57
CA ASP A 608 18.36 -21.86 12.79
C ASP A 608 19.88 -22.06 12.66
N ASN A 609 20.61 -21.19 13.35
CA ASN A 609 22.06 -21.16 13.34
C ASN A 609 22.68 -21.99 14.47
N ALA A 610 22.09 -23.14 14.80
CA ALA A 610 22.50 -24.02 15.90
C ALA A 610 24.00 -24.37 15.92
N TYR A 611 24.64 -24.53 14.75
CA TYR A 611 26.07 -24.86 14.63
C TYR A 611 26.95 -23.66 14.28
N ALA A 612 26.40 -22.46 14.10
CA ALA A 612 27.22 -21.27 13.96
C ALA A 612 27.95 -20.94 15.28
N SER A 613 28.97 -20.09 15.16
CA SER A 613 29.71 -19.55 16.32
C SER A 613 29.91 -18.04 16.19
N GLU A 614 30.45 -17.40 17.22
CA GLU A 614 30.85 -16.00 17.14
C GLU A 614 32.00 -15.78 16.14
N GLN A 615 32.83 -16.80 15.89
CA GLN A 615 33.95 -16.72 14.95
C GLN A 615 33.45 -16.81 13.50
N VAL A 616 32.45 -17.66 13.27
CA VAL A 616 31.82 -17.86 11.96
C VAL A 616 30.30 -17.72 12.17
N PRO A 617 29.78 -16.49 12.11
CA PRO A 617 28.35 -16.25 12.29
C PRO A 617 27.57 -16.87 11.13
N GLY A 618 26.41 -17.44 11.45
CA GLY A 618 25.50 -17.95 10.44
C GLY A 618 24.80 -16.82 9.68
N LEU A 619 24.24 -17.17 8.53
CA LEU A 619 23.42 -16.29 7.70
C LEU A 619 22.15 -15.85 8.44
N SER A 620 21.77 -14.60 8.24
CA SER A 620 20.45 -14.09 8.64
C SER A 620 19.38 -14.46 7.61
N ALA A 621 18.10 -14.32 7.97
CA ALA A 621 17.00 -14.60 7.05
C ALA A 621 17.05 -13.72 5.80
N GLU A 622 17.48 -12.47 5.93
CA GLU A 622 17.57 -11.48 4.84
C GLU A 622 18.66 -11.80 3.80
N GLN A 623 19.55 -12.75 4.09
CA GLN A 623 20.53 -13.28 3.13
C GLN A 623 19.95 -14.42 2.27
N TRP A 624 18.68 -14.75 2.46
CA TRP A 624 17.94 -15.70 1.65
C TRP A 624 16.80 -15.00 0.91
N THR A 625 16.62 -15.33 -0.35
CA THR A 625 15.45 -14.96 -1.13
C THR A 625 14.41 -16.06 -1.00
N VAL A 626 13.18 -15.71 -0.65
CA VAL A 626 12.01 -16.59 -0.77
C VAL A 626 11.12 -16.08 -1.89
N GLY A 627 10.46 -16.99 -2.60
CA GLY A 627 9.54 -16.60 -3.65
C GLY A 627 8.53 -17.68 -4.02
N ALA A 628 7.55 -17.26 -4.83
CA ALA A 628 6.53 -18.11 -5.41
C ALA A 628 6.40 -17.76 -6.91
N ASN A 629 6.46 -18.79 -7.75
CA ASN A 629 6.26 -18.67 -9.19
C ASN A 629 4.86 -19.20 -9.55
N GLY A 630 3.92 -18.27 -9.74
CA GLY A 630 2.59 -18.49 -10.31
C GLY A 630 2.40 -17.68 -11.61
N THR A 631 1.17 -17.28 -11.94
CA THR A 631 0.93 -16.30 -13.02
C THR A 631 1.43 -14.91 -12.57
N VAL A 632 1.22 -14.58 -11.29
CA VAL A 632 1.84 -13.48 -10.56
C VAL A 632 3.05 -14.01 -9.79
N ALA A 633 4.23 -13.52 -10.13
CA ALA A 633 5.47 -13.85 -9.42
C ALA A 633 5.61 -13.00 -8.16
N LEU A 634 5.98 -13.63 -7.06
CA LEU A 634 6.21 -13.00 -5.76
C LEU A 634 7.60 -13.37 -5.26
N SER A 635 8.39 -12.41 -4.77
CA SER A 635 9.69 -12.67 -4.15
C SER A 635 10.09 -11.60 -3.15
N GLY A 636 10.96 -11.94 -2.20
CA GLY A 636 11.52 -11.01 -1.22
C GLY A 636 12.71 -11.59 -0.45
N GLN A 637 13.55 -10.71 0.09
CA GLN A 637 14.69 -11.08 0.94
C GLN A 637 14.21 -11.30 2.37
N GLY A 638 14.37 -12.51 2.89
CA GLY A 638 13.90 -12.94 4.20
C GLY A 638 12.38 -13.03 4.33
N SER A 639 11.63 -12.14 3.70
CA SER A 639 10.17 -12.16 3.63
C SER A 639 9.68 -11.36 2.43
N THR A 640 8.42 -11.60 2.04
CA THR A 640 7.69 -10.77 1.07
C THR A 640 7.16 -9.46 1.67
N GLY A 641 7.35 -9.22 2.97
CA GLY A 641 7.00 -7.97 3.65
C GLY A 641 5.51 -7.84 4.01
N GLY A 642 4.76 -8.94 3.96
CA GLY A 642 3.34 -9.03 4.23
C GLY A 642 2.57 -9.83 3.17
N PRO A 643 1.26 -10.07 3.40
CA PRO A 643 0.39 -10.72 2.44
C PRO A 643 0.20 -9.87 1.17
N ARG A 644 0.37 -10.48 0.00
CA ARG A 644 0.16 -9.83 -1.31
C ARG A 644 -0.75 -10.68 -2.17
N ALA A 645 -1.58 -10.05 -3.01
CA ALA A 645 -2.47 -10.76 -3.91
C ALA A 645 -1.70 -11.70 -4.85
N VAL A 646 -2.23 -12.91 -5.01
CA VAL A 646 -1.70 -13.95 -5.89
C VAL A 646 -2.84 -14.66 -6.61
N ASP A 647 -2.55 -15.44 -7.64
CA ASP A 647 -3.58 -16.22 -8.34
C ASP A 647 -4.07 -17.41 -7.50
N GLN A 648 -5.24 -17.92 -7.88
CA GLN A 648 -5.70 -19.25 -7.45
C GLN A 648 -4.98 -20.35 -8.22
N GLY A 649 -4.88 -21.53 -7.59
CA GLY A 649 -4.29 -22.72 -8.21
C GLY A 649 -2.89 -23.02 -7.71
N SER A 650 -2.12 -23.74 -8.52
CA SER A 650 -0.81 -24.26 -8.13
C SER A 650 0.31 -23.28 -8.47
N MET A 651 1.21 -23.05 -7.51
CA MET A 651 2.42 -22.24 -7.65
C MET A 651 3.62 -22.92 -7.00
N THR A 652 4.81 -22.67 -7.53
CA THR A 652 6.06 -23.24 -6.99
C THR A 652 6.67 -22.27 -6.00
N LEU A 653 6.71 -22.66 -4.73
CA LEU A 653 7.48 -21.99 -3.69
C LEU A 653 8.96 -22.37 -3.83
N TYR A 654 9.85 -21.43 -3.58
CA TYR A 654 11.29 -21.65 -3.59
C TYR A 654 12.00 -20.77 -2.57
N GLU A 655 13.20 -21.19 -2.21
CA GLU A 655 14.18 -20.35 -1.53
C GLU A 655 15.54 -20.43 -2.23
N SER A 656 16.36 -19.40 -2.08
CA SER A 656 17.72 -19.36 -2.62
C SER A 656 18.60 -18.39 -1.84
N SER A 657 19.91 -18.52 -1.96
CA SER A 657 20.87 -17.56 -1.44
C SER A 657 22.09 -17.53 -2.35
N ASP A 658 22.58 -16.33 -2.66
CA ASP A 658 23.82 -16.13 -3.40
C ASP A 658 25.06 -16.17 -2.49
N ASP A 659 24.87 -16.32 -1.16
CA ASP A 659 25.97 -16.42 -0.21
C ASP A 659 26.62 -17.80 -0.28
N PRO A 660 27.95 -17.91 -0.49
CA PRO A 660 28.64 -19.19 -0.53
C PRO A 660 28.46 -20.07 0.71
N GLN A 661 28.15 -19.47 1.88
CA GLN A 661 27.90 -20.22 3.10
C GLN A 661 26.57 -20.98 3.10
N ALA A 662 25.66 -20.68 2.16
CA ALA A 662 24.35 -21.31 2.06
C ALA A 662 24.40 -22.83 1.86
N VAL A 663 25.48 -23.35 1.27
CA VAL A 663 25.72 -24.80 1.08
C VAL A 663 25.73 -25.56 2.42
N GLY A 664 26.16 -24.87 3.48
CA GLY A 664 26.20 -25.37 4.85
C GLY A 664 24.84 -25.43 5.54
N TYR A 665 23.75 -25.11 4.85
CA TYR A 665 22.40 -25.19 5.38
C TYR A 665 21.65 -26.38 4.81
N GLN A 666 20.76 -26.94 5.62
CA GLN A 666 19.75 -27.89 5.20
C GLN A 666 18.39 -27.18 5.17
N ALA A 667 17.73 -27.23 4.01
CA ALA A 667 16.38 -26.70 3.86
C ALA A 667 15.37 -27.53 4.66
N GLY A 668 14.48 -26.86 5.37
CA GLY A 668 13.38 -27.48 6.10
C GLY A 668 12.19 -27.83 5.19
N GLN A 669 11.01 -27.91 5.80
CA GLN A 669 9.74 -28.01 5.06
C GLN A 669 9.06 -26.65 5.01
N TRP A 670 8.39 -26.36 3.90
CA TRP A 670 7.41 -25.29 3.81
C TRP A 670 6.18 -25.64 4.65
N GLU A 671 5.88 -24.78 5.62
CA GLU A 671 4.67 -24.87 6.44
C GLU A 671 3.76 -23.70 6.09
N CYS A 672 2.59 -24.00 5.52
CA CYS A 672 1.62 -23.00 5.08
C CYS A 672 0.33 -23.09 5.92
N THR A 673 -0.07 -21.97 6.52
CA THR A 673 -1.29 -21.85 7.31
C THR A 673 -2.12 -20.65 6.87
N GLU A 674 -3.34 -20.55 7.38
CA GLU A 674 -4.12 -19.33 7.29
C GLU A 674 -3.32 -18.15 7.87
N THR A 675 -3.28 -17.04 7.14
CA THR A 675 -2.65 -15.81 7.62
C THR A 675 -3.40 -15.31 8.87
N PRO A 676 -2.69 -14.96 9.97
CA PRO A 676 -3.34 -14.44 11.16
C PRO A 676 -4.22 -13.21 10.89
N GLY A 677 -5.38 -13.14 11.56
CA GLY A 677 -6.31 -12.02 11.42
C GLY A 677 -7.18 -12.04 10.17
N THR A 678 -7.26 -13.17 9.45
CA THR A 678 -8.21 -13.38 8.35
C THR A 678 -9.64 -13.35 8.88
N ASP A 679 -10.53 -12.60 8.21
CA ASP A 679 -11.94 -12.54 8.57
C ASP A 679 -12.73 -13.59 7.79
N SER A 680 -13.39 -14.49 8.54
CA SER A 680 -14.47 -15.37 8.09
C SER A 680 -14.35 -15.99 6.68
N GLU A 681 -13.44 -16.95 6.47
CA GLU A 681 -13.59 -18.02 5.48
C GLU A 681 -13.05 -19.36 6.02
N THR A 682 -13.46 -20.48 5.43
CA THR A 682 -12.88 -21.79 5.80
C THR A 682 -11.61 -22.01 5.00
N TYR A 683 -10.45 -21.83 5.63
CA TYR A 683 -9.15 -22.12 5.02
C TYR A 683 -9.06 -23.55 4.46
N SER A 684 -8.61 -23.67 3.22
CA SER A 684 -8.57 -24.96 2.50
C SER A 684 -7.33 -25.17 1.62
N SER A 685 -6.41 -24.21 1.57
CA SER A 685 -5.16 -24.28 0.80
C SER A 685 -4.18 -25.30 1.37
N THR A 686 -3.34 -25.87 0.51
CA THR A 686 -2.44 -26.99 0.87
C THR A 686 -1.08 -26.87 0.20
N VAL A 687 -0.02 -27.26 0.90
CA VAL A 687 1.36 -27.32 0.38
C VAL A 687 1.86 -28.77 0.32
N SER A 688 2.67 -29.09 -0.68
CA SER A 688 3.32 -30.39 -0.82
C SER A 688 4.53 -30.54 0.12
N GLU A 689 5.06 -31.75 0.23
CA GLU A 689 6.41 -31.96 0.80
C GLU A 689 7.44 -31.12 0.02
N SER A 690 8.46 -30.65 0.74
CA SER A 690 9.53 -29.82 0.18
C SER A 690 10.73 -30.67 -0.22
N THR A 691 11.33 -30.35 -1.36
CA THR A 691 12.60 -30.94 -1.84
C THR A 691 13.54 -29.81 -2.20
N ASP A 692 14.73 -29.78 -1.58
CA ASP A 692 15.78 -28.78 -1.84
C ASP A 692 15.30 -27.32 -1.80
N GLY A 693 14.43 -26.99 -0.83
CA GLY A 693 13.89 -25.64 -0.66
C GLY A 693 12.69 -25.30 -1.54
N GLU A 694 12.26 -26.22 -2.42
CA GLU A 694 11.09 -26.05 -3.28
C GLU A 694 9.88 -26.86 -2.81
N ALA A 695 8.68 -26.32 -2.99
CA ALA A 695 7.41 -27.03 -2.78
C ALA A 695 6.32 -26.50 -3.72
N THR A 696 5.24 -27.25 -3.91
CA THR A 696 4.05 -26.78 -4.64
C THR A 696 2.98 -26.36 -3.63
N LEU A 697 2.62 -25.08 -3.64
CA LEU A 697 1.45 -24.56 -2.94
C LEU A 697 0.24 -24.59 -3.88
N THR A 698 -0.89 -25.09 -3.41
CA THR A 698 -2.19 -24.96 -4.09
C THR A 698 -3.09 -24.04 -3.30
N VAL A 699 -3.26 -22.82 -3.81
CA VAL A 699 -4.13 -21.78 -3.26
C VAL A 699 -5.56 -22.04 -3.72
N ARG A 700 -6.50 -22.07 -2.77
CA ARG A 700 -7.94 -22.31 -3.02
C ARG A 700 -8.74 -21.11 -2.54
N ASN A 701 -9.87 -20.85 -3.21
CA ASN A 701 -10.80 -19.77 -2.86
C ASN A 701 -10.08 -18.41 -2.68
N GLN A 702 -10.51 -17.60 -1.72
CA GLN A 702 -9.91 -16.32 -1.36
C GLN A 702 -9.01 -16.47 -0.13
N ASP A 703 -8.45 -17.67 0.08
CA ASP A 703 -7.61 -17.98 1.24
C ASP A 703 -6.42 -17.03 1.33
N ARG A 704 -6.13 -16.62 2.56
CA ARG A 704 -4.90 -15.90 2.90
C ARG A 704 -3.91 -16.90 3.46
N VAL A 705 -2.78 -17.06 2.78
CA VAL A 705 -1.79 -18.08 3.07
C VAL A 705 -0.51 -17.42 3.56
N THR A 706 -0.04 -17.80 4.74
CA THR A 706 1.32 -17.49 5.20
C THR A 706 2.13 -18.78 5.21
N CYS A 707 3.21 -18.81 4.44
CA CYS A 707 4.12 -19.94 4.33
C CYS A 707 5.48 -19.61 4.94
N THR A 708 6.00 -20.50 5.79
CA THR A 708 7.31 -20.36 6.43
C THR A 708 8.23 -21.51 6.03
N ILE A 709 9.51 -21.22 5.78
CA ILE A 709 10.56 -22.23 5.62
C ILE A 709 11.75 -21.92 6.53
N ALA A 710 12.15 -22.92 7.32
CA ALA A 710 13.27 -22.84 8.25
C ALA A 710 14.50 -23.56 7.70
N ASN A 711 15.66 -22.90 7.62
CA ASN A 711 16.93 -23.57 7.29
C ASN A 711 17.76 -23.77 8.54
N THR A 712 18.32 -24.95 8.70
CA THR A 712 19.20 -25.25 9.82
C THR A 712 20.64 -25.44 9.32
N THR A 713 21.60 -24.86 10.02
CA THR A 713 23.03 -25.12 9.75
C THR A 713 23.35 -26.62 9.88
N LYS A 714 24.16 -27.15 8.98
CA LYS A 714 24.70 -28.52 9.06
C LYS A 714 25.86 -28.57 10.07
N PRO A 715 26.00 -29.65 10.84
CA PRO A 715 27.11 -29.82 11.77
C PRO A 715 28.45 -29.93 11.05
N GLY A 716 29.49 -29.42 11.70
CA GLY A 716 30.87 -29.59 11.27
C GLY A 716 31.45 -30.97 11.61
N THR A 717 32.44 -31.40 10.83
CA THR A 717 33.20 -32.64 11.05
C THR A 717 34.71 -32.38 10.98
N LEU A 718 35.48 -33.00 11.87
CA LEU A 718 36.95 -33.06 11.79
C LEU A 718 37.40 -34.50 11.64
N THR A 719 38.42 -34.71 10.80
CA THR A 719 39.08 -36.02 10.68
C THR A 719 40.60 -35.87 10.67
N TRP A 720 41.31 -36.79 11.31
CA TRP A 720 42.76 -36.91 11.22
C TRP A 720 43.24 -38.32 11.47
N ASN A 721 44.51 -38.59 11.12
CA ASN A 721 45.18 -39.83 11.46
C ASN A 721 46.35 -39.58 12.42
N LYS A 722 46.70 -40.59 13.21
CA LYS A 722 47.94 -40.70 13.95
C LYS A 722 48.80 -41.76 13.27
N VAL A 723 49.98 -41.35 12.81
CA VAL A 723 50.89 -42.19 12.03
C VAL A 723 52.31 -42.18 12.60
N GLU A 724 53.13 -43.12 12.15
CA GLU A 724 54.58 -43.12 12.32
C GLU A 724 55.26 -42.11 11.37
N VAL A 725 56.55 -41.83 11.57
CA VAL A 725 57.38 -40.93 10.75
C VAL A 725 57.39 -41.26 9.24
N ASP A 726 57.03 -42.49 8.85
CA ASP A 726 56.87 -42.87 7.45
C ASP A 726 55.65 -42.23 6.75
N GLY A 727 54.74 -41.62 7.53
CA GLY A 727 53.56 -40.92 7.06
C GLY A 727 52.43 -41.84 6.55
N SER A 728 52.47 -43.14 6.86
CA SER A 728 51.50 -44.13 6.36
C SER A 728 51.11 -45.23 7.34
N THR A 729 52.00 -45.60 8.27
CA THR A 729 51.72 -46.62 9.26
C THR A 729 50.89 -46.01 10.38
N ALA A 730 49.60 -46.40 10.49
CA ALA A 730 48.71 -45.93 11.54
C ALA A 730 49.14 -46.47 12.92
N ILE A 731 49.11 -45.60 13.94
CA ILE A 731 49.51 -45.96 15.30
C ILE A 731 48.41 -45.56 16.29
N GLY A 732 47.91 -46.56 17.03
CA GLY A 732 46.80 -46.38 17.96
C GLY A 732 47.20 -46.05 19.39
N GLY A 733 46.24 -45.59 20.18
CA GLY A 733 46.38 -45.33 21.63
C GLY A 733 46.82 -43.91 21.99
N SER A 734 46.80 -42.97 21.03
CA SER A 734 47.07 -41.55 21.29
C SER A 734 45.89 -40.86 21.99
N GLN A 735 46.18 -39.79 22.74
CA GLN A 735 45.16 -38.87 23.25
C GLN A 735 45.49 -37.43 22.89
N TRP A 736 44.47 -36.62 22.65
CA TRP A 736 44.59 -35.27 22.12
C TRP A 736 43.78 -34.28 22.94
N THR A 737 44.34 -33.13 23.29
CA THR A 737 43.53 -32.00 23.76
C THR A 737 42.94 -31.26 22.56
N LEU A 738 41.62 -31.08 22.54
CA LEU A 738 40.92 -30.33 21.49
C LEU A 738 40.65 -28.89 21.95
N SER A 739 40.87 -27.93 21.05
CA SER A 739 40.47 -26.54 21.21
C SER A 739 39.58 -26.10 20.04
N GLY A 740 38.60 -25.23 20.31
CA GLY A 740 37.72 -24.65 19.30
C GLY A 740 36.38 -24.15 19.87
N PRO A 741 35.50 -23.62 19.01
CA PRO A 741 34.20 -23.09 19.43
C PRO A 741 33.34 -24.10 20.19
N GLY A 742 32.87 -23.70 21.37
CA GLY A 742 31.99 -24.52 22.23
C GLY A 742 32.66 -25.70 22.91
N VAL A 743 33.95 -25.94 22.65
CA VAL A 743 34.73 -27.01 23.29
C VAL A 743 35.13 -26.54 24.70
N PRO A 744 34.78 -27.27 25.77
CA PRO A 744 35.25 -26.96 27.11
C PRO A 744 36.78 -27.04 27.22
N ASP A 745 37.37 -26.16 28.03
CA ASP A 745 38.81 -26.18 28.31
C ASP A 745 39.23 -27.54 28.90
N GLY A 746 40.30 -28.12 28.34
CA GLY A 746 40.83 -29.40 28.78
C GLY A 746 40.08 -30.64 28.26
N THR A 747 39.21 -30.48 27.26
CA THR A 747 38.62 -31.62 26.53
C THR A 747 39.70 -32.52 25.95
N VAL A 748 39.72 -33.80 26.35
CA VAL A 748 40.65 -34.82 25.84
C VAL A 748 39.91 -35.83 24.98
N ILE A 749 40.37 -36.01 23.75
CA ILE A 749 39.93 -37.04 22.81
C ILE A 749 40.83 -38.26 23.00
N THR A 750 40.22 -39.41 23.25
CA THR A 750 40.92 -40.70 23.31
C THR A 750 40.65 -41.47 22.03
N ASP A 751 41.69 -42.05 21.45
CA ASP A 751 41.59 -42.98 20.32
C ASP A 751 40.61 -44.11 20.64
N CYS A 752 39.53 -44.17 19.86
CA CYS A 752 38.53 -45.18 20.03
C CYS A 752 38.79 -46.36 19.09
N VAL A 753 38.91 -47.57 19.64
CA VAL A 753 39.14 -48.78 18.84
C VAL A 753 37.96 -49.73 18.94
N GLY A 754 37.41 -50.13 17.79
CA GLY A 754 36.36 -51.13 17.68
C GLY A 754 34.94 -50.55 17.76
N ALA A 755 34.36 -50.42 18.95
CA ALA A 755 32.98 -49.97 19.12
C ALA A 755 32.92 -48.53 19.63
N CYS A 756 32.80 -47.57 18.71
CA CYS A 756 32.83 -46.15 19.01
C CYS A 756 31.43 -45.55 19.08
N ALA A 757 31.12 -44.92 20.21
CA ALA A 757 29.85 -44.27 20.44
C ALA A 757 29.90 -42.84 19.89
N ALA A 758 28.81 -42.41 19.26
CA ALA A 758 28.61 -41.00 18.95
C ALA A 758 28.54 -40.19 20.26
N GLY A 759 29.20 -39.04 20.27
CA GLY A 759 29.31 -38.18 21.45
C GLY A 759 29.94 -36.85 21.09
N ALA A 760 29.60 -35.82 21.87
CA ALA A 760 30.22 -34.51 21.73
C ALA A 760 31.71 -34.62 22.07
N TYR A 761 32.57 -34.23 21.14
CA TYR A 761 34.02 -34.25 21.31
C TYR A 761 34.56 -35.63 21.70
N THR A 762 34.01 -36.69 21.11
CA THR A 762 34.57 -38.03 21.21
C THR A 762 34.95 -38.53 19.83
N ASP A 763 35.97 -39.38 19.78
CA ASP A 763 36.31 -40.10 18.57
C ASP A 763 35.21 -41.12 18.21
N GLN A 764 34.82 -41.13 16.94
CA GLN A 764 33.76 -41.95 16.37
C GLN A 764 34.29 -42.87 15.26
N ASP A 765 35.57 -42.81 14.93
CA ASP A 765 36.19 -43.76 13.99
C ASP A 765 36.65 -45.00 14.77
N PRO A 766 36.29 -46.23 14.36
CA PRO A 766 36.70 -47.45 15.06
C PRO A 766 38.11 -47.95 14.72
N ALA A 767 38.77 -47.36 13.72
CA ALA A 767 40.10 -47.79 13.30
C ALA A 767 41.19 -47.16 14.17
N ALA A 768 42.09 -48.00 14.71
CA ALA A 768 43.19 -47.53 15.55
C ALA A 768 44.04 -46.47 14.83
N GLY A 769 44.24 -45.33 15.49
CA GLY A 769 44.98 -44.20 14.93
C GLY A 769 44.23 -43.41 13.85
N ALA A 770 42.93 -43.63 13.65
CA ALA A 770 42.07 -42.76 12.84
C ALA A 770 41.06 -42.08 13.76
N PHE A 771 40.75 -40.81 13.48
CA PHE A 771 39.86 -40.01 14.32
C PHE A 771 38.78 -39.34 13.49
N SER A 772 37.54 -39.38 14.00
CA SER A 772 36.40 -38.66 13.41
C SER A 772 35.52 -38.03 14.48
N LEU A 773 35.40 -36.71 14.43
CA LEU A 773 34.55 -35.92 15.34
C LEU A 773 33.46 -35.25 14.53
N THR A 774 32.20 -35.57 14.81
CA THR A 774 31.02 -34.96 14.17
C THR A 774 30.26 -34.06 15.16
N GLY A 775 29.33 -33.24 14.66
CA GLY A 775 28.46 -32.40 15.51
C GLY A 775 29.13 -31.12 16.00
N LEU A 776 30.20 -30.67 15.32
CA LEU A 776 30.97 -29.51 15.73
C LEU A 776 30.32 -28.21 15.26
N ARG A 777 30.56 -27.13 16.01
CA ARG A 777 30.21 -25.78 15.57
C ARG A 777 31.19 -25.30 14.49
N TRP A 778 30.82 -24.27 13.75
CA TRP A 778 31.68 -23.65 12.75
C TRP A 778 32.77 -22.81 13.43
N GLY A 779 33.97 -22.83 12.89
CA GLY A 779 35.12 -22.04 13.34
C GLY A 779 36.44 -22.80 13.27
N ASP A 780 37.43 -22.27 13.98
CA ASP A 780 38.79 -22.78 13.96
C ASP A 780 39.00 -23.80 15.07
N TYR A 781 39.54 -24.96 14.72
CA TYR A 781 39.87 -26.04 15.65
C TYR A 781 41.35 -26.39 15.59
N ALA A 782 41.89 -26.85 16.71
CA ALA A 782 43.24 -27.39 16.79
C ALA A 782 43.35 -28.50 17.83
N ILE A 783 44.28 -29.43 17.61
CA ILE A 783 44.62 -30.51 18.54
C ILE A 783 46.07 -30.37 19.02
N GLU A 784 46.33 -30.78 20.25
CA GLU A 784 47.70 -30.99 20.78
C GLU A 784 47.80 -32.41 21.34
N GLU A 785 48.92 -33.10 21.09
CA GLU A 785 49.10 -34.45 21.60
C GLU A 785 49.26 -34.42 23.13
N ALA A 786 48.28 -34.97 23.84
CA ALA A 786 48.27 -35.04 25.30
C ALA A 786 49.00 -36.28 25.81
N VAL A 787 48.81 -37.41 25.10
CA VAL A 787 49.44 -38.69 25.39
C VAL A 787 49.88 -39.33 24.08
N ALA A 788 51.18 -39.54 23.93
CA ALA A 788 51.73 -40.30 22.82
C ALA A 788 51.42 -41.79 22.97
N PRO A 789 51.26 -42.54 21.86
CA PRO A 789 51.21 -44.00 21.89
C PRO A 789 52.43 -44.61 22.60
N ALA A 790 52.23 -45.74 23.27
CA ALA A 790 53.32 -46.46 23.95
C ALA A 790 54.46 -46.82 22.96
N GLY A 791 55.72 -46.61 23.36
CA GLY A 791 56.88 -46.86 22.51
C GLY A 791 57.20 -45.74 21.50
N TYR A 792 56.52 -44.59 21.54
CA TYR A 792 56.76 -43.44 20.66
C TYR A 792 57.14 -42.17 21.42
N ARG A 793 57.95 -41.32 20.79
CA ARG A 793 58.30 -39.99 21.30
C ARG A 793 57.10 -39.05 21.06
N PRO A 794 56.65 -38.30 22.08
CA PRO A 794 55.55 -37.35 21.91
C PRO A 794 55.92 -36.23 20.96
N VAL A 795 54.95 -35.81 20.15
CA VAL A 795 55.07 -34.61 19.34
C VAL A 795 54.60 -33.40 20.15
N THR A 796 55.33 -32.29 20.06
CA THR A 796 54.98 -31.04 20.76
C THR A 796 54.51 -30.00 19.76
N GLY A 797 53.39 -29.36 20.04
CA GLY A 797 52.84 -28.30 19.19
C GLY A 797 51.33 -28.40 19.05
N SER A 798 50.76 -27.39 18.40
CA SER A 798 49.34 -27.30 18.10
C SER A 798 49.12 -27.49 16.60
N PHE A 799 48.26 -28.43 16.25
CA PHE A 799 47.94 -28.78 14.87
C PHE A 799 46.55 -28.26 14.53
N ALA A 800 46.49 -27.27 13.65
CA ALA A 800 45.25 -26.62 13.25
C ALA A 800 44.57 -27.37 12.09
N PHE A 801 43.25 -27.26 12.04
CA PHE A 801 42.43 -27.73 10.92
C PHE A 801 42.06 -26.57 10.00
N THR A 802 41.68 -26.88 8.76
CA THR A 802 40.96 -25.92 7.92
C THR A 802 39.67 -25.52 8.64
N ARG A 803 39.34 -24.23 8.54
CA ARG A 803 38.16 -23.68 9.21
C ARG A 803 36.90 -24.40 8.75
N ILE A 804 36.07 -24.78 9.71
CA ILE A 804 34.71 -25.25 9.45
C ILE A 804 33.82 -24.02 9.26
N GLU A 805 33.15 -23.92 8.11
CA GLU A 805 32.25 -22.80 7.79
C GLU A 805 31.14 -23.27 6.84
N GLY A 806 30.15 -22.42 6.55
CA GLY A 806 29.03 -22.84 5.70
C GLY A 806 29.45 -23.31 4.29
N SER A 807 30.52 -22.73 3.73
CA SER A 807 31.10 -23.15 2.45
C SER A 807 31.79 -24.51 2.49
N SER A 808 32.20 -24.97 3.68
CA SER A 808 32.87 -26.26 3.89
C SER A 808 32.69 -26.73 5.34
N VAL A 809 31.82 -27.72 5.53
CA VAL A 809 31.49 -28.27 6.85
C VAL A 809 32.48 -29.35 7.31
N GLU A 810 33.58 -29.53 6.60
CA GLU A 810 34.63 -30.51 6.91
C GLU A 810 35.96 -29.79 7.14
N GLY A 811 36.56 -29.99 8.31
CA GLY A 811 37.90 -29.52 8.63
C GLY A 811 38.93 -30.64 8.48
N ALA A 812 39.93 -30.41 7.64
CA ALA A 812 41.07 -31.29 7.46
C ALA A 812 42.31 -30.70 8.13
N LEU A 813 43.22 -31.55 8.59
CA LEU A 813 44.51 -31.09 9.14
C LEU A 813 45.26 -30.22 8.13
N ILE A 814 45.77 -29.09 8.60
CA ILE A 814 46.65 -28.23 7.81
C ILE A 814 48.06 -28.82 7.86
N GLU A 815 48.69 -28.96 6.69
CA GLU A 815 50.07 -29.41 6.57
C GLU A 815 51.02 -28.48 7.35
N ALA A 816 51.76 -29.04 8.30
CA ALA A 816 52.68 -28.37 9.19
C ALA A 816 53.82 -29.32 9.60
N GLU A 817 54.84 -28.81 10.29
CA GLU A 817 55.88 -29.66 10.87
C GLU A 817 55.25 -30.68 11.85
N GLY A 818 55.50 -31.97 11.64
CA GLY A 818 54.85 -33.05 12.39
C GLY A 818 53.55 -33.57 11.78
N VAL A 819 53.10 -33.05 10.62
CA VAL A 819 51.97 -33.57 9.85
C VAL A 819 52.47 -34.07 8.50
N VAL A 820 52.07 -35.29 8.13
CA VAL A 820 52.38 -35.89 6.83
C VAL A 820 51.13 -36.62 6.33
N ASN A 821 50.68 -36.30 5.10
CA ASN A 821 49.51 -36.90 4.48
C ASN A 821 48.23 -36.79 5.34
N GLY A 822 48.01 -35.63 5.99
CA GLY A 822 46.87 -35.43 6.88
C GLY A 822 46.90 -36.28 8.17
N GLY A 823 48.06 -36.83 8.55
CA GLY A 823 48.27 -37.54 9.80
C GLY A 823 49.39 -36.91 10.64
N VAL A 824 49.22 -36.87 11.96
CA VAL A 824 50.26 -36.39 12.87
C VAL A 824 51.27 -37.50 13.14
N VAL A 825 52.55 -37.26 12.89
CA VAL A 825 53.63 -38.25 12.96
C VAL A 825 54.29 -38.30 14.34
N ASN A 826 54.59 -39.51 14.86
CA ASN A 826 55.52 -39.67 15.99
C ASN A 826 56.72 -40.52 15.59
N GLU A 827 57.86 -40.22 16.18
CA GLU A 827 59.10 -40.99 16.04
C GLU A 827 59.09 -42.18 17.01
N ARG A 828 59.44 -43.37 16.53
CA ARG A 828 59.57 -44.57 17.35
C ARG A 828 60.74 -44.42 18.33
N LEU A 829 60.53 -44.76 19.61
CA LEU A 829 61.61 -44.84 20.58
C LEU A 829 62.40 -46.13 20.39
N THR A 830 63.72 -46.06 20.52
CA THR A 830 64.60 -47.22 20.59
C THR A 830 64.89 -47.57 22.05
N GLY A 831 64.92 -48.87 22.34
CA GLY A 831 65.34 -49.45 23.59
C GLY A 831 66.83 -49.75 23.70
N SER A 832 67.19 -50.34 24.84
CA SER A 832 68.55 -50.79 25.15
C SER A 832 68.56 -52.17 25.81
N VAL A 833 69.71 -52.84 25.75
CA VAL A 833 69.96 -54.09 26.48
C VAL A 833 71.23 -53.98 27.31
N SER A 834 71.19 -54.47 28.54
CA SER A 834 72.35 -54.50 29.43
C SER A 834 72.61 -55.88 30.02
N TRP A 835 73.88 -56.24 30.13
CA TRP A 835 74.34 -57.50 30.74
C TRP A 835 75.76 -57.35 31.30
N THR A 836 76.19 -58.30 32.11
CA THR A 836 77.56 -58.35 32.66
C THR A 836 78.25 -59.66 32.30
N LYS A 837 79.57 -59.61 32.17
CA LYS A 837 80.46 -60.73 31.91
C LYS A 837 81.36 -60.94 33.12
N THR A 838 81.32 -62.14 33.70
CA THR A 838 82.10 -62.46 34.91
C THR A 838 82.88 -63.77 34.79
N ASP A 839 83.82 -63.96 35.71
CA ASP A 839 84.53 -65.22 35.92
C ASP A 839 83.64 -66.19 36.71
N ALA A 840 83.45 -67.40 36.17
CA ALA A 840 82.59 -68.43 36.76
C ALA A 840 83.03 -68.89 38.17
N ASP A 841 84.30 -68.72 38.55
CA ASP A 841 84.83 -69.21 39.82
C ASP A 841 84.74 -68.18 40.96
N ASN A 842 84.84 -66.88 40.65
CA ASN A 842 84.95 -65.83 41.66
C ASN A 842 84.02 -64.63 41.46
N GLY A 843 83.28 -64.56 40.35
CA GLY A 843 82.31 -63.50 40.07
C GLY A 843 82.93 -62.15 39.72
N GLU A 844 84.26 -62.06 39.55
CA GLU A 844 84.92 -60.81 39.16
C GLU A 844 84.59 -60.47 37.69
N PRO A 845 84.45 -59.17 37.36
CA PRO A 845 84.12 -58.73 36.00
C PRO A 845 85.25 -59.02 35.00
N LEU A 846 84.88 -59.35 33.77
CA LEU A 846 85.82 -59.71 32.70
C LEU A 846 85.84 -58.70 31.54
N ALA A 847 86.97 -57.99 31.44
CA ALA A 847 87.26 -57.08 30.34
C ALA A 847 87.59 -57.81 29.02
N GLY A 848 87.11 -57.28 27.90
CA GLY A 848 87.53 -57.62 26.55
C GLY A 848 86.72 -58.73 25.86
N ALA A 849 85.51 -59.01 26.32
CA ALA A 849 84.58 -59.88 25.58
C ALA A 849 83.99 -59.14 24.36
N ALA A 850 83.68 -59.87 23.29
CA ALA A 850 82.94 -59.32 22.15
C ALA A 850 81.72 -60.20 21.84
N TRP A 851 80.61 -59.55 21.49
CA TRP A 851 79.29 -60.17 21.34
C TRP A 851 78.71 -59.93 19.95
N GLY A 852 78.28 -60.98 19.27
CA GLY A 852 77.46 -60.87 18.07
C GLY A 852 76.02 -60.54 18.46
N LEU A 853 75.47 -59.48 17.85
CA LEU A 853 74.08 -59.07 18.04
C LEU A 853 73.32 -59.28 16.72
N THR A 854 72.20 -60.01 16.80
CA THR A 854 71.26 -60.18 15.69
C THR A 854 69.84 -59.89 16.14
N GLY A 855 68.99 -59.42 15.24
CA GLY A 855 67.60 -59.11 15.55
C GLY A 855 66.99 -58.09 14.58
N PRO A 856 65.78 -57.60 14.89
CA PRO A 856 65.05 -56.63 14.06
C PRO A 856 65.89 -55.37 13.76
N GLU A 857 65.95 -55.00 12.49
CA GLU A 857 66.68 -53.82 11.98
C GLU A 857 68.20 -53.75 12.30
N VAL A 858 68.76 -54.78 12.94
CA VAL A 858 70.20 -54.87 13.21
C VAL A 858 70.93 -55.28 11.93
N PRO A 859 71.94 -54.51 11.48
CA PRO A 859 72.75 -54.91 10.33
C PRO A 859 73.42 -56.29 10.54
N GLU A 860 73.45 -57.10 9.48
CA GLU A 860 74.08 -58.43 9.53
C GLU A 860 75.57 -58.32 9.91
N GLY A 861 76.03 -59.17 10.83
CA GLY A 861 77.42 -59.20 11.29
C GLY A 861 77.79 -58.15 12.34
N THR A 862 76.81 -57.50 12.98
CA THR A 862 77.04 -56.54 14.06
C THR A 862 77.75 -57.20 15.25
N VAL A 863 78.88 -56.64 15.66
CA VAL A 863 79.68 -57.06 16.82
C VAL A 863 79.78 -55.91 17.81
N VAL A 864 79.50 -56.19 19.07
CA VAL A 864 79.61 -55.30 20.21
C VAL A 864 80.91 -55.62 20.95
N ASP A 865 81.88 -54.71 20.89
CA ASP A 865 83.13 -54.81 21.65
C ASP A 865 82.97 -54.16 23.05
N ASP A 866 83.61 -54.74 24.06
CA ASP A 866 83.65 -54.22 25.45
C ASP A 866 84.31 -52.84 25.52
N CYS A 867 83.55 -51.85 25.99
CA CYS A 867 84.08 -50.54 26.29
C CYS A 867 84.68 -50.50 27.71
N VAL A 868 86.01 -50.49 27.80
CA VAL A 868 86.70 -50.53 29.11
C VAL A 868 87.20 -49.17 29.60
N ALA A 869 86.86 -48.07 28.92
CA ALA A 869 87.34 -46.72 29.25
C ALA A 869 86.43 -45.58 28.75
N GLU A 870 86.25 -44.55 29.58
CA GLU A 870 85.50 -43.34 29.19
C GLU A 870 86.30 -42.40 28.25
N PRO A 871 85.64 -41.75 27.27
CA PRO A 871 84.25 -41.96 26.86
C PRO A 871 84.11 -43.16 25.90
N CYS A 872 83.08 -43.98 26.09
CA CYS A 872 82.67 -44.97 25.10
C CYS A 872 82.22 -44.28 23.81
N THR A 873 82.38 -44.94 22.66
CA THR A 873 81.96 -44.35 21.38
C THR A 873 80.45 -44.48 21.24
N PRO A 874 79.68 -43.38 21.26
CA PRO A 874 78.24 -43.45 21.13
C PRO A 874 77.84 -43.95 19.74
N GLY A 875 76.73 -44.69 19.68
CA GLY A 875 76.16 -45.16 18.43
C GLY A 875 75.28 -46.40 18.62
N ALA A 876 74.32 -46.58 17.72
CA ALA A 876 73.47 -47.76 17.73
C ALA A 876 74.31 -49.03 17.71
N TYR A 877 73.91 -50.01 18.52
CA TYR A 877 74.56 -51.32 18.63
C TYR A 877 76.00 -51.29 19.13
N ARG A 878 76.40 -50.24 19.88
CA ARG A 878 77.71 -50.17 20.55
C ARG A 878 77.54 -50.23 22.06
N ASP A 879 78.58 -50.71 22.73
CA ASP A 879 78.64 -50.67 24.18
C ASP A 879 78.90 -49.25 24.68
N GLU A 880 78.06 -48.80 25.60
CA GLU A 880 78.04 -47.47 26.20
C GLU A 880 78.40 -47.50 27.70
N ASP A 881 78.66 -48.67 28.30
CA ASP A 881 79.10 -48.79 29.69
C ASP A 881 80.65 -48.91 29.75
N PRO A 882 81.38 -47.97 30.39
CA PRO A 882 82.84 -48.01 30.46
C PRO A 882 83.37 -49.00 31.51
N ALA A 883 82.51 -49.59 32.33
CA ALA A 883 82.92 -50.52 33.37
C ALA A 883 83.28 -51.87 32.75
N ALA A 884 84.54 -52.28 32.92
CA ALA A 884 85.05 -53.56 32.43
C ALA A 884 84.06 -54.72 32.66
N GLY A 885 83.73 -55.46 31.60
CA GLY A 885 82.81 -56.59 31.67
C GLY A 885 81.36 -56.21 31.94
N SER A 886 80.96 -54.94 31.84
CA SER A 886 79.57 -54.49 31.86
C SER A 886 79.24 -53.92 30.49
N PHE A 887 78.08 -54.27 29.97
CA PHE A 887 77.65 -53.85 28.65
C PHE A 887 76.31 -53.12 28.75
N LYS A 888 76.19 -52.03 28.01
CA LYS A 888 74.91 -51.38 27.73
C LYS A 888 74.84 -50.98 26.26
N VAL A 889 73.92 -51.58 25.53
CA VAL A 889 73.77 -51.37 24.08
C VAL A 889 72.44 -50.75 23.75
N GLY A 890 72.45 -49.54 23.20
CA GLY A 890 71.26 -48.81 22.75
C GLY A 890 70.96 -48.96 21.24
N GLY A 891 69.86 -48.36 20.81
CA GLY A 891 69.45 -48.29 19.39
C GLY A 891 68.63 -49.49 18.91
N LEU A 892 68.02 -50.26 19.82
CA LEU A 892 67.22 -51.44 19.49
C LEU A 892 65.75 -51.04 19.32
N VAL A 893 65.14 -51.30 18.16
CA VAL A 893 63.69 -51.06 18.00
C VAL A 893 62.86 -52.07 18.81
N TRP A 894 61.73 -51.65 19.37
CA TRP A 894 60.78 -52.62 19.93
C TRP A 894 60.11 -53.39 18.78
N SER A 895 59.84 -54.68 19.01
CA SER A 895 59.27 -55.60 18.02
C SER A 895 58.72 -56.84 18.72
N GLU A 896 57.79 -57.55 18.06
CA GLU A 896 57.36 -58.90 18.46
C GLU A 896 58.46 -59.95 18.23
N GLU A 897 59.47 -59.64 17.41
CA GLU A 897 60.63 -60.49 17.12
C GLU A 897 61.74 -60.32 18.17
N SER A 898 62.39 -61.42 18.56
CA SER A 898 63.47 -61.41 19.56
C SER A 898 64.83 -61.04 18.98
N TYR A 899 65.60 -60.27 19.74
CA TYR A 899 67.04 -60.12 19.57
C TYR A 899 67.79 -61.30 20.17
N VAL A 900 69.01 -61.56 19.67
CA VAL A 900 69.89 -62.63 20.17
C VAL A 900 71.32 -62.11 20.31
N LEU A 901 71.88 -62.25 21.51
CA LEU A 901 73.29 -62.04 21.82
C LEU A 901 74.03 -63.39 21.80
N THR A 902 75.24 -63.42 21.25
CA THR A 902 76.11 -64.62 21.25
C THR A 902 77.55 -64.19 21.40
N GLU A 903 78.31 -64.75 22.35
CA GLU A 903 79.72 -64.40 22.49
C GLU A 903 80.49 -64.84 21.23
N VAL A 904 81.27 -63.93 20.65
CA VAL A 904 82.08 -64.19 19.44
C VAL A 904 83.57 -64.06 19.70
N ALA A 905 83.97 -63.43 20.80
CA ALA A 905 85.33 -63.46 21.32
C ALA A 905 85.32 -63.43 22.85
N ALA A 906 86.01 -64.40 23.46
CA ALA A 906 86.16 -64.46 24.91
C ALA A 906 87.28 -63.53 25.43
N PRO A 907 87.17 -63.04 26.68
CA PRO A 907 88.26 -62.37 27.39
C PRO A 907 89.57 -63.18 27.38
N ALA A 908 90.71 -62.50 27.36
CA ALA A 908 92.02 -63.14 27.29
C ALA A 908 92.24 -64.12 28.48
N GLY A 909 92.49 -65.40 28.18
CA GLY A 909 92.71 -66.44 29.19
C GLY A 909 91.44 -67.22 29.62
N TYR A 910 90.31 -66.99 28.95
CA TYR A 910 89.03 -67.65 29.20
C TYR A 910 88.55 -68.46 28.00
N GLN A 911 87.75 -69.51 28.25
CA GLN A 911 87.07 -70.29 27.21
C GLN A 911 85.79 -69.57 26.76
N MET A 912 85.58 -69.47 25.43
CA MET A 912 84.39 -68.86 24.83
C MET A 912 83.13 -69.70 25.04
N ASP A 913 82.03 -69.05 25.42
CA ASP A 913 80.69 -69.62 25.52
C ASP A 913 79.77 -69.02 24.45
N ALA A 914 79.60 -69.76 23.35
CA ALA A 914 78.75 -69.35 22.23
C ALA A 914 77.25 -69.64 22.46
N THR A 915 76.79 -69.81 23.70
CA THR A 915 75.38 -70.01 24.00
C THR A 915 74.56 -68.77 23.58
N PRO A 916 73.51 -68.91 22.75
CA PRO A 916 72.68 -67.77 22.36
C PRO A 916 71.76 -67.32 23.49
N HIS A 917 71.70 -66.01 23.74
CA HIS A 917 70.85 -65.38 24.74
C HIS A 917 69.82 -64.48 24.05
N ALA A 918 68.55 -64.92 24.05
CA ALA A 918 67.46 -64.20 23.42
C ALA A 918 66.75 -63.23 24.39
N PHE A 919 66.30 -62.09 23.87
CA PHE A 919 65.50 -61.10 24.59
C PHE A 919 64.59 -60.33 23.64
N VAL A 920 63.58 -59.63 24.18
CA VAL A 920 62.61 -58.84 23.41
C VAL A 920 62.54 -57.44 24.01
N ILE A 921 62.50 -56.43 23.16
CA ILE A 921 62.20 -55.04 23.54
C ILE A 921 60.73 -54.78 23.20
N THR A 922 59.93 -54.37 24.17
CA THR A 922 58.48 -54.11 23.98
C THR A 922 58.17 -52.63 24.15
N THR A 923 56.99 -52.19 23.69
CA THR A 923 56.54 -50.80 23.83
C THR A 923 56.43 -50.35 25.29
N ASP A 924 56.17 -51.27 26.21
CA ASP A 924 56.00 -51.01 27.64
C ASP A 924 57.31 -51.11 28.44
N SER A 925 58.35 -51.71 27.85
CA SER A 925 59.65 -51.91 28.49
C SER A 925 60.79 -51.82 27.48
N LEU A 926 61.29 -50.60 27.30
CA LEU A 926 62.34 -50.30 26.31
C LEU A 926 63.74 -50.70 26.78
N ASP A 927 64.00 -50.77 28.08
CA ASP A 927 65.28 -51.22 28.62
C ASP A 927 65.17 -52.66 29.12
N TYR A 928 65.94 -53.57 28.51
CA TYR A 928 66.02 -54.96 28.92
C TYR A 928 67.33 -55.23 29.66
N ALA A 929 67.27 -55.80 30.85
CA ALA A 929 68.45 -56.19 31.60
C ALA A 929 68.45 -57.70 31.85
N PHE A 930 69.55 -58.37 31.48
CA PHE A 930 69.77 -59.75 31.92
C PHE A 930 70.07 -59.74 33.43
N ALA A 931 69.27 -60.49 34.18
CA ALA A 931 69.38 -60.52 35.64
C ALA A 931 70.63 -61.28 36.13
N GLU A 932 71.04 -62.31 35.39
CA GLU A 932 72.20 -63.13 35.70
C GLU A 932 73.39 -62.76 34.80
N PRO A 933 74.62 -62.69 35.35
CA PRO A 933 75.82 -62.45 34.55
C PRO A 933 76.08 -63.62 33.59
N PHE A 934 76.69 -63.31 32.45
CA PHE A 934 77.20 -64.32 31.54
C PHE A 934 78.63 -64.71 31.95
N GLU A 935 78.83 -65.96 32.36
CA GLU A 935 80.09 -66.41 32.97
C GLU A 935 81.03 -67.09 31.97
N ASN A 936 82.36 -66.90 32.09
CA ASN A 936 83.34 -67.74 31.38
C ASN A 936 84.27 -68.43 32.38
N SER A 937 84.69 -69.65 32.06
CA SER A 937 85.70 -70.39 32.82
C SER A 937 87.11 -70.14 32.27
N LYS A 938 88.13 -70.14 33.14
CA LYS A 938 89.54 -69.98 32.73
C LYS A 938 89.99 -71.13 31.83
N THR A 939 90.82 -70.83 30.83
CA THR A 939 91.44 -71.86 29.98
C THR A 939 92.39 -72.71 30.83
N SER A 940 92.22 -74.04 30.80
CA SER A 940 93.12 -74.94 31.52
C SER A 940 94.53 -74.93 30.91
N VAL A 941 95.54 -74.52 31.69
CA VAL A 941 96.95 -74.68 31.31
C VAL A 941 97.31 -76.17 31.43
N PRO A 942 97.89 -76.85 30.43
CA PRO A 942 98.21 -78.26 30.53
C PRO A 942 99.18 -78.53 31.68
N SER A 943 98.76 -79.35 32.66
CA SER A 943 99.56 -79.73 33.82
C SER A 943 100.56 -80.84 33.46
N LEU A 944 101.85 -80.53 33.53
CA LEU A 944 102.95 -81.51 33.45
C LEU A 944 103.23 -82.08 34.86
N PRO A 945 103.33 -83.41 35.04
CA PRO A 945 103.48 -84.03 36.36
C PRO A 945 104.91 -83.91 36.91
N LEU A 946 105.01 -83.57 38.20
CA LEU A 946 106.25 -83.55 38.99
C LEU A 946 106.84 -84.96 39.18
N THR A 947 108.16 -85.11 38.97
CA THR A 947 109.03 -85.86 39.88
C THR A 947 110.23 -84.99 40.24
N GLY A 948 110.46 -84.81 41.56
CA GLY A 948 111.46 -83.91 42.11
C GLY A 948 112.82 -84.55 42.39
N GLY A 949 113.83 -83.71 42.63
CA GLY A 949 115.05 -84.10 43.35
C GLY A 949 116.37 -83.54 42.83
N LEU A 950 116.64 -82.27 43.15
CA LEU A 950 117.94 -81.66 43.49
C LEU A 950 119.19 -81.96 42.63
N GLY A 951 119.66 -80.94 41.91
CA GLY A 951 120.99 -80.95 41.29
C GLY A 951 121.22 -79.71 40.41
N SER A 952 121.46 -78.57 41.05
CA SER A 952 121.95 -77.33 40.45
C SER A 952 123.31 -77.56 39.77
N ASP A 953 123.36 -78.08 38.53
CA ASP A 953 124.68 -78.36 37.90
C ASP A 953 124.69 -78.63 36.38
N TRP A 954 123.83 -77.98 35.56
CA TRP A 954 123.91 -78.16 34.09
C TRP A 954 124.30 -76.96 33.23
N PHE A 955 124.46 -75.76 33.81
CA PHE A 955 125.02 -74.63 33.06
C PHE A 955 126.52 -74.39 33.25
N LEU A 956 127.23 -75.34 33.89
CA LEU A 956 128.71 -75.32 33.99
C LEU A 956 129.40 -76.51 33.30
N ILE A 957 128.75 -77.14 32.31
CA ILE A 957 129.41 -78.15 31.43
C ILE A 957 129.26 -77.83 29.92
N GLY A 958 128.59 -76.72 29.56
CA GLY A 958 128.60 -76.19 28.17
C GLY A 958 129.62 -75.07 27.91
N GLY A 959 129.90 -74.24 28.92
CA GLY A 959 130.96 -73.23 28.89
C GLY A 959 132.21 -73.75 29.60
N GLY A 960 133.17 -74.31 28.87
CA GLY A 960 134.50 -74.54 29.46
C GLY A 960 135.19 -75.86 29.17
N VAL A 961 134.61 -76.71 28.33
CA VAL A 961 135.42 -77.53 27.40
C VAL A 961 136.36 -76.61 26.55
N LEU A 962 136.13 -75.29 26.54
CA LEU A 962 137.02 -74.23 26.08
C LEU A 962 138.11 -73.77 27.09
N ALA A 963 138.00 -74.05 28.40
CA ALA A 963 139.04 -73.74 29.39
C ALA A 963 140.10 -74.86 29.50
N LEU A 964 139.71 -76.11 29.23
CA LEU A 964 140.62 -77.26 29.21
C LEU A 964 141.46 -77.32 27.92
N VAL A 965 141.01 -76.72 26.81
CA VAL A 965 141.81 -76.52 25.59
C VAL A 965 142.79 -75.34 25.74
N ALA A 966 142.45 -74.29 26.50
CA ALA A 966 143.34 -73.15 26.76
C ALA A 966 144.47 -73.45 27.77
N LEU A 967 144.24 -74.33 28.77
CA LEU A 967 145.26 -74.67 29.77
C LEU A 967 146.30 -75.68 29.23
N ILE A 968 145.89 -76.59 28.34
CA ILE A 968 146.79 -77.55 27.68
C ILE A 968 147.70 -76.84 26.67
N VAL A 969 147.23 -75.77 25.99
CA VAL A 969 148.06 -74.92 25.11
C VAL A 969 149.01 -73.99 25.91
N GLY A 970 148.64 -73.60 27.14
CA GLY A 970 149.48 -72.78 28.03
C GLY A 970 150.64 -73.53 28.71
N ILE A 971 150.44 -74.79 29.12
CA ILE A 971 151.45 -75.56 29.86
C ILE A 971 152.44 -76.27 28.92
N VAL A 972 152.04 -76.64 27.70
CA VAL A 972 152.96 -77.09 26.65
C VAL A 972 153.91 -75.97 26.20
N ARG A 973 153.58 -74.70 26.47
CA ARG A 973 154.49 -73.55 26.29
C ARG A 973 155.43 -73.26 27.47
N ARG A 974 155.13 -73.73 28.69
CA ARG A 974 155.93 -73.39 29.90
C ARG A 974 156.91 -74.47 30.38
N ARG A 975 156.99 -75.61 29.69
CA ARG A 975 158.12 -76.57 29.82
C ARG A 975 159.30 -76.29 28.87
N ARG A 976 159.35 -75.11 28.23
CA ARG A 976 160.46 -74.69 27.35
C ARG A 976 161.09 -73.34 27.69
N ALA A 977 160.82 -72.79 28.88
CA ALA A 977 161.53 -71.61 29.36
C ALA A 977 161.73 -71.69 30.89
N GLN A 978 162.97 -72.00 31.28
CA GLN A 978 163.63 -71.75 32.57
C GLN A 978 163.65 -72.88 33.61
N ALA A 979 164.91 -73.29 33.90
CA ALA A 979 165.52 -73.62 35.19
C ALA A 979 164.68 -74.27 36.30
#